data_AF-Q24EZ9-F1
#
_entry.id   AF-Q24EZ9-F1
#
_cell.length_a   1.000
_cell.length_b   1.000
_cell.length_c   1.000
_cell.angle_alpha   90.00
_cell.angle_beta   90.00
_cell.angle_gamma   90.00
#
_symmetry.space_group_name_H-M   'P 1'
#
loop_
_entity.id
_entity.type
_entity.pdbx_description
1 polymer ?
#
loop_
_entity_poly.entity_id
_entity_poly.type
_entity_poly.pdbx_seq_one_letter_code
_entity_poly.pdbx_strand_id
1 'polypeptide(L)'
;MKSLDSGGCFSNIGSAFLIFTNTVFDSCYSGMFGGALYSSTLKVTDQLIIKNSKSKIGGGAFLGSESCGAAINNLEKINFFNDSNTATISSQQYYKCTNQPDYNKITQCNLFELDSIFQLNTELVNTQYYLVQSEVKIKDMGSNPHIVYYSTLFQNMIYVLRLRVEYECPEKQLPQICSIREFNEDQSIGNLYKFIDDDEKQYFYNFEIPNANYPYLLTSYSQYFDCKLKSYAFIFKLRPLMEMGRSVCTLNTRYGCYNPTNLCIQGMQQIFNLQQQQMQCKYCDIGTYNDESTDRCEVCNTEKFDKCYANDSYLKQNFWRPYNSNYNDIYFCQLNQKSCQGSNRSGYGNDLCSEGYIGAQCLTCDINSEFWNGQYGQQGYFQCVKCSSLNNNDTFIYLSLATILFVFFFTIISSFRRMRKQVYRRYLSFYMKKIYIGSSFIRQSQASVYTKILMFNFQMYLLTYYFVDFEKYDSSIHSNIYNLFNPLQNSGGISQDCFLKQYFPTSENLGFIKLLISIISPLILNIFFWLILSLYSQKKKKFYNFLMINSFTYSIIFIFQSPIIQYSVESLTCIKLSSNEEYLMINTRINCKDNYWISKMTYLSIGALIFYILFIPIYIFRYIFVNRKKLENSKMLIAFGFIYDEYKRQYYYWQFIKLLLTTLLSVLVSFGKTHIILCCQIYCAILCIYSVFLIFCKPFQQISMNKRLLRLFPRAKLKVYSKDLEINLQRFRQVVRGIIMDQSTNLIADEIQTFLVQENEINLQ
;
A
#
# COMPACT_ATOMS: atom_id res chain seq x y z
N MET A 1 18.67 52.40 26.41
CA MET A 1 18.28 53.02 25.10
C MET A 1 17.92 51.92 24.12
N LYS A 2 16.99 52.14 23.18
CA LYS A 2 16.61 51.14 22.18
C LYS A 2 16.77 51.74 20.78
N SER A 3 17.70 51.21 20.01
CA SER A 3 17.84 51.46 18.58
C SER A 3 17.20 50.32 17.81
N LEU A 4 16.48 50.63 16.73
CA LEU A 4 16.02 49.63 15.75
C LEU A 4 17.18 49.16 14.86
N ASP A 5 18.23 49.98 14.74
CA ASP A 5 19.44 49.69 13.98
C ASP A 5 20.56 49.20 14.91
N SER A 6 21.79 49.15 14.40
CA SER A 6 22.99 48.72 15.12
C SER A 6 23.42 49.73 16.19
N GLY A 7 23.96 49.24 17.31
CA GLY A 7 24.49 50.08 18.39
C GLY A 7 23.39 50.75 19.20
N GLY A 8 22.84 50.06 20.19
CA GLY A 8 21.68 50.53 20.94
C GLY A 8 21.92 51.79 21.77
N CYS A 9 23.16 52.06 22.16
CA CYS A 9 23.56 53.28 22.84
C CYS A 9 24.52 54.12 21.99
N PHE A 10 25.40 53.49 21.22
CA PHE A 10 26.34 54.19 20.36
C PHE A 10 26.66 53.41 19.10
N SER A 11 26.62 54.09 17.96
CA SER A 11 26.95 53.54 16.64
C SER A 11 27.92 54.47 15.93
N ASN A 12 29.11 53.98 15.61
CA ASN A 12 30.13 54.69 14.85
C ASN A 12 30.46 53.91 13.58
N ILE A 13 30.04 54.49 12.46
CA ILE A 13 30.25 53.95 11.12
C ILE A 13 31.41 54.71 10.43
N GLY A 14 31.94 55.78 11.05
CA GLY A 14 32.98 56.63 10.48
C GLY A 14 34.39 56.25 10.92
N SER A 15 35.40 56.71 10.18
CA SER A 15 36.83 56.44 10.44
C SER A 15 37.39 57.09 11.71
N ALA A 16 36.59 57.84 12.45
CA ALA A 16 37.02 58.52 13.66
C ALA A 16 37.19 57.51 14.80
N PHE A 17 38.36 57.54 15.46
CA PHE A 17 38.59 56.77 16.67
C PHE A 17 37.67 57.26 17.78
N LEU A 18 36.84 56.35 18.30
CA LEU A 18 36.14 56.61 19.55
C LEU A 18 37.08 56.41 20.72
N ILE A 19 37.15 57.42 21.58
CA ILE A 19 37.91 57.37 22.82
C ILE A 19 36.91 57.32 23.97
N PHE A 20 36.87 56.19 24.68
CA PHE A 20 36.08 56.07 25.91
C PHE A 20 37.00 56.07 27.13
N THR A 21 36.62 56.87 28.12
CA THR A 21 37.32 57.07 29.38
C THR A 21 36.29 56.96 30.49
N ASN A 22 36.41 55.94 31.36
CA ASN A 22 35.50 55.67 32.49
C ASN A 22 34.01 55.73 32.13
N THR A 23 33.62 54.97 31.09
CA THR A 23 32.25 54.98 30.53
C THR A 23 31.50 53.70 30.91
N VAL A 24 30.21 53.82 31.21
CA VAL A 24 29.32 52.68 31.48
C VAL A 24 28.13 52.71 30.53
N PHE A 25 27.97 51.66 29.75
CA PHE A 25 26.77 51.37 28.98
C PHE A 25 25.93 50.34 29.73
N ASP A 26 24.70 50.72 30.08
CA ASP A 26 23.74 49.88 30.79
C ASP A 26 22.40 49.88 30.06
N SER A 27 21.80 48.70 29.90
CA SER A 27 20.44 48.55 29.39
C SER A 27 20.25 49.13 27.97
N CYS A 28 21.20 48.80 27.09
CA CYS A 28 21.20 49.20 25.69
C CYS A 28 20.66 48.07 24.80
N TYR A 29 19.76 48.41 23.88
CA TYR A 29 19.09 47.44 23.02
C TYR A 29 19.29 47.85 21.56
N SER A 30 19.82 46.93 20.74
CA SER A 30 19.96 47.07 19.29
C SER A 30 19.13 46.01 18.59
N GLY A 31 18.56 46.34 17.42
CA GLY A 31 17.77 45.41 16.62
C GLY A 31 18.61 44.34 15.91
N MET A 32 19.90 44.61 15.66
CA MET A 32 20.78 43.79 14.81
C MET A 32 22.15 43.56 15.43
N PHE A 33 23.07 44.52 15.28
CA PHE A 33 24.47 44.38 15.68
C PHE A 33 24.79 45.24 16.90
N GLY A 34 25.50 44.69 17.89
CA GLY A 34 26.05 45.43 19.03
C GLY A 34 24.99 46.03 19.97
N GLY A 35 24.72 45.40 21.11
CA GLY A 35 23.63 45.86 22.00
C GLY A 35 23.85 47.27 22.55
N ALA A 36 25.04 47.56 23.07
CA ALA A 36 25.45 48.89 23.47
C ALA A 36 26.24 49.61 22.38
N LEU A 37 27.27 48.94 21.86
CA LEU A 37 28.27 49.57 21.01
C LEU A 37 28.34 48.88 19.65
N TYR A 38 28.29 49.67 18.60
CA TYR A 38 28.60 49.26 17.23
C TYR A 38 29.74 50.14 16.73
N SER A 39 30.98 49.63 16.72
CA SER A 39 32.12 50.41 16.25
C SER A 39 33.21 49.53 15.68
N SER A 40 33.79 49.97 14.59
CA SER A 40 34.95 49.38 13.93
C SER A 40 36.28 49.88 14.48
N THR A 41 36.34 51.12 14.97
CA THR A 41 37.51 51.74 15.61
C THR A 41 37.17 52.08 17.04
N LEU A 42 37.95 51.56 17.98
CA LEU A 42 37.70 51.74 19.40
C LEU A 42 39.02 51.85 20.15
N LYS A 43 39.21 52.96 20.86
CA LYS A 43 40.32 53.16 21.78
C LYS A 43 39.76 53.34 23.19
N VAL A 44 40.05 52.40 24.07
CA VAL A 44 39.68 52.51 25.49
C VAL A 44 40.90 52.97 26.27
N THR A 45 40.84 54.16 26.86
CA THR A 45 41.98 54.72 27.63
C THR A 45 42.01 54.13 29.04
N ASP A 46 40.86 54.12 29.71
CA ASP A 46 40.65 53.62 31.08
C ASP A 46 39.70 52.42 31.07
N GLN A 47 38.59 52.43 31.80
CA GLN A 47 37.64 51.33 31.85
C GLN A 47 36.36 51.63 31.03
N LEU A 48 35.92 50.66 30.22
CA LEU A 48 34.62 50.67 29.56
C LEU A 48 33.78 49.52 30.09
N ILE A 49 32.65 49.80 30.75
CA ILE A 49 31.75 48.76 31.27
C ILE A 49 30.54 48.63 30.37
N ILE A 50 30.21 47.41 29.94
CA ILE A 50 28.99 47.11 29.18
C ILE A 50 28.18 46.04 29.92
N LYS A 51 26.94 46.36 30.28
CA LYS A 51 26.05 45.47 31.02
C LYS A 51 24.58 45.58 30.59
N ASN A 52 23.81 44.53 30.87
CA ASN A 52 22.37 44.43 30.57
C ASN A 52 21.97 44.78 29.12
N SER A 53 22.89 44.65 28.16
CA SER A 53 22.66 45.05 26.78
C SER A 53 22.21 43.88 25.91
N LYS A 54 21.44 44.14 24.85
CA LYS A 54 20.89 43.09 24.00
C LYS A 54 20.95 43.42 22.51
N SER A 55 21.32 42.43 21.70
CA SER A 55 21.27 42.49 20.22
C SER A 55 21.05 41.10 19.63
N LYS A 56 21.02 40.98 18.29
CA LYS A 56 21.06 39.66 17.64
C LYS A 56 22.49 39.14 17.55
N ILE A 57 23.42 39.99 17.15
CA ILE A 57 24.84 39.65 16.96
C ILE A 57 25.71 40.63 17.77
N GLY A 58 26.46 40.09 18.72
CA GLY A 58 27.33 40.82 19.66
C GLY A 58 26.52 41.52 20.75
N GLY A 59 26.17 40.77 21.80
CA GLY A 59 25.12 41.19 22.76
C GLY A 59 25.45 42.48 23.50
N GLY A 60 26.71 42.70 23.87
CA GLY A 60 27.22 43.97 24.39
C GLY A 60 27.80 44.86 23.30
N ALA A 61 28.72 44.34 22.47
CA ALA A 61 29.39 45.12 21.44
C ALA A 61 29.55 44.36 20.11
N PHE A 62 29.57 45.09 19.00
CA PHE A 62 30.05 44.59 17.72
C PHE A 62 31.28 45.39 17.33
N LEU A 63 32.41 44.69 17.19
CA LEU A 63 33.73 45.27 17.01
C LEU A 63 34.32 44.87 15.65
N GLY A 64 34.86 45.84 14.93
CA GLY A 64 35.58 45.62 13.66
C GLY A 64 36.89 44.83 13.82
N SER A 65 37.57 44.57 12.72
CA SER A 65 38.86 43.84 12.75
C SER A 65 40.06 44.77 12.95
N GLU A 66 41.05 44.33 13.74
CA GLU A 66 42.30 45.04 14.09
C GLU A 66 43.16 45.43 12.87
N SER A 67 43.09 44.60 11.83
CA SER A 67 43.90 44.67 10.62
C SER A 67 43.43 45.70 9.60
N CYS A 68 42.36 46.43 9.91
CA CYS A 68 41.93 47.62 9.17
C CYS A 68 42.74 48.88 9.53
N GLY A 69 43.85 48.75 10.27
CA GLY A 69 44.50 49.89 10.95
C GLY A 69 43.69 50.45 12.12
N ALA A 70 42.51 49.88 12.36
CA ALA A 70 41.63 50.13 13.48
C ALA A 70 42.12 49.31 14.68
N ALA A 71 43.19 49.76 15.34
CA ALA A 71 43.67 49.08 16.51
C ALA A 71 42.58 49.12 17.60
N ILE A 72 41.91 47.98 17.86
CA ILE A 72 41.14 47.80 19.09
C ILE A 72 42.18 47.64 20.20
N ASN A 73 42.77 48.77 20.57
CA ASN A 73 43.77 48.81 21.61
C ASN A 73 43.06 48.60 22.94
N ASN A 74 43.52 47.59 23.67
CA ASN A 74 43.09 47.27 25.03
C ASN A 74 41.66 46.69 25.09
N LEU A 75 41.36 45.65 24.32
CA LEU A 75 40.09 44.90 24.44
C LEU A 75 39.89 44.37 25.89
N GLU A 76 40.99 44.08 26.58
CA GLU A 76 41.06 43.76 28.02
C GLU A 76 40.53 44.85 28.96
N LYS A 77 40.41 46.11 28.50
CA LYS A 77 39.84 47.22 29.27
C LYS A 77 38.31 47.34 29.13
N ILE A 78 37.71 46.50 28.29
CA ILE A 78 36.26 46.41 28.14
C ILE A 78 35.74 45.34 29.12
N ASN A 79 35.17 45.80 30.22
CA ASN A 79 34.59 44.95 31.24
C ASN A 79 33.13 44.67 30.91
N PHE A 80 32.89 43.48 30.35
CA PHE A 80 31.56 42.94 30.15
C PHE A 80 31.06 42.29 31.46
N PHE A 81 30.03 42.84 32.07
CA PHE A 81 29.64 42.46 33.44
C PHE A 81 28.81 41.17 33.48
N ASN A 82 29.30 40.15 34.21
CA ASN A 82 28.58 38.96 34.69
C ASN A 82 27.52 38.36 33.73
N ASP A 83 27.85 38.17 32.45
CA ASP A 83 26.92 37.56 31.46
C ASP A 83 25.54 38.23 31.37
N SER A 84 25.47 39.50 31.77
CA SER A 84 24.23 40.28 31.75
C SER A 84 23.85 40.74 30.34
N ASN A 85 24.79 40.70 29.39
CA ASN A 85 24.52 41.01 27.99
C ASN A 85 23.97 39.78 27.28
N THR A 86 23.06 40.00 26.32
CA THR A 86 22.39 38.92 25.60
C THR A 86 22.47 39.10 24.09
N ALA A 87 22.93 38.07 23.39
CA ALA A 87 22.86 37.93 21.94
C ALA A 87 22.00 36.71 21.60
N THR A 88 21.12 36.86 20.61
CA THR A 88 20.30 35.72 20.17
C THR A 88 21.06 34.79 19.22
N ILE A 89 22.06 35.29 18.47
CA ILE A 89 22.76 34.54 17.42
C ILE A 89 24.22 34.29 17.81
N SER A 90 25.02 35.31 18.11
CA SER A 90 26.45 35.13 18.38
C SER A 90 26.79 35.13 19.88
N SER A 91 28.08 35.30 20.20
CA SER A 91 28.59 35.60 21.55
C SER A 91 27.75 36.64 22.30
N GLN A 92 27.43 36.32 23.56
CA GLN A 92 26.65 37.13 24.49
C GLN A 92 27.32 38.48 24.77
N GLN A 93 28.65 38.54 24.77
CA GLN A 93 29.40 39.72 25.17
C GLN A 93 29.74 40.62 24.00
N TYR A 94 30.42 40.08 23.00
CA TYR A 94 30.76 40.85 21.81
C TYR A 94 30.97 39.97 20.60
N TYR A 95 30.74 40.53 19.42
CA TYR A 95 31.19 39.98 18.16
C TYR A 95 32.48 40.70 17.75
N LYS A 96 33.54 39.95 17.44
CA LYS A 96 34.75 40.47 16.81
C LYS A 96 34.83 39.85 15.41
N CYS A 97 35.03 40.70 14.41
CA CYS A 97 35.32 40.22 13.06
C CYS A 97 36.54 39.30 13.12
N THR A 98 36.34 38.01 12.85
CA THR A 98 37.43 37.06 12.74
C THR A 98 38.21 37.35 11.47
N ASN A 99 39.51 37.51 11.62
CA ASN A 99 40.41 37.38 10.48
C ASN A 99 40.48 35.89 10.19
N GLN A 100 39.68 35.41 9.23
CA GLN A 100 40.07 34.17 8.60
C GLN A 100 41.48 34.41 8.02
N PRO A 101 42.47 33.55 8.31
CA PRO A 101 43.77 33.63 7.69
C PRO A 101 43.63 33.23 6.23
N ASP A 102 43.06 34.13 5.42
CA ASP A 102 43.28 34.08 3.99
C ASP A 102 44.76 34.41 3.78
N TYR A 103 45.47 33.53 3.08
CA TYR A 103 46.92 33.36 3.19
C TYR A 103 47.74 34.63 2.86
N ASN A 104 47.13 35.70 2.33
CA ASN A 104 47.74 37.03 2.30
C ASN A 104 46.83 38.14 2.86
N LYS A 105 46.99 38.45 4.15
CA LYS A 105 46.91 39.79 4.81
C LYS A 105 45.73 40.74 4.53
N ILE A 106 44.78 40.45 3.66
CA ILE A 106 43.57 41.24 3.47
C ILE A 106 42.52 40.66 4.38
N THR A 107 42.30 41.33 5.48
CA THR A 107 41.38 40.91 6.51
C THR A 107 39.99 41.39 6.18
N GLN A 108 39.13 40.49 5.76
CA GLN A 108 37.72 40.77 5.53
C GLN A 108 36.90 40.27 6.72
N CYS A 109 35.88 41.04 7.12
CA CYS A 109 34.95 40.61 8.15
C CYS A 109 33.94 39.64 7.56
N ASN A 110 34.19 38.35 7.70
CA ASN A 110 33.39 37.27 7.14
C ASN A 110 32.22 36.89 8.06
N LEU A 111 31.33 37.84 8.35
CA LEU A 111 30.16 37.61 9.23
C LEU A 111 29.11 36.70 8.59
N PHE A 112 28.81 36.91 7.31
CA PHE A 112 27.86 36.13 6.54
C PHE A 112 28.59 35.35 5.45
N GLU A 113 28.44 34.03 5.47
CA GLU A 113 28.95 33.12 4.44
C GLU A 113 27.79 32.64 3.57
N LEU A 114 28.02 32.44 2.27
CA LEU A 114 27.02 31.82 1.41
C LEU A 114 26.84 30.35 1.83
N ASP A 115 25.64 30.00 2.28
CA ASP A 115 25.33 28.64 2.70
C ASP A 115 24.73 27.84 1.55
N SER A 116 23.71 28.41 0.90
CA SER A 116 22.98 27.75 -0.17
C SER A 116 22.29 28.77 -1.09
N ILE A 117 22.02 28.38 -2.33
CA ILE A 117 21.25 29.16 -3.29
C ILE A 117 19.95 28.41 -3.57
N PHE A 118 18.81 29.08 -3.42
CA PHE A 118 17.51 28.53 -3.78
C PHE A 118 16.91 29.32 -4.94
N GLN A 119 16.29 28.63 -5.88
CA GLN A 119 15.40 29.24 -6.87
C GLN A 119 14.04 29.48 -6.21
N LEU A 120 13.57 30.73 -6.24
CA LEU A 120 12.28 31.13 -5.72
C LEU A 120 11.23 31.09 -6.84
N ASN A 121 10.16 30.32 -6.63
CA ASN A 121 9.02 30.28 -7.53
C ASN A 121 7.77 30.84 -6.84
N THR A 122 7.40 32.07 -7.17
CA THR A 122 6.29 32.78 -6.54
C THR A 122 4.90 32.29 -6.99
N GLU A 123 4.79 31.49 -8.05
CA GLU A 123 3.51 30.96 -8.54
C GLU A 123 3.16 29.60 -7.92
N LEU A 124 4.17 28.90 -7.38
CA LEU A 124 4.02 27.57 -6.77
C LEU A 124 4.09 27.62 -5.24
N VAL A 125 3.51 28.67 -4.65
CA VAL A 125 3.41 28.83 -3.18
C VAL A 125 2.67 27.63 -2.58
N ASN A 126 3.22 27.06 -1.51
CA ASN A 126 2.78 25.83 -0.83
C ASN A 126 3.13 24.51 -1.53
N THR A 127 3.98 24.53 -2.56
CA THR A 127 4.53 23.30 -3.15
C THR A 127 6.01 23.15 -2.79
N GLN A 128 6.57 21.95 -3.02
CA GLN A 128 8.01 21.73 -2.89
C GLN A 128 8.87 22.54 -3.89
N TYR A 129 8.25 23.08 -4.95
CA TYR A 129 8.94 23.92 -5.94
C TYR A 129 8.97 25.40 -5.55
N TYR A 130 8.39 25.78 -4.41
CA TYR A 130 8.45 27.17 -3.94
C TYR A 130 9.90 27.65 -3.74
N LEU A 131 10.75 26.79 -3.17
CA LEU A 131 12.18 27.01 -2.98
C LEU A 131 12.96 25.76 -3.41
N VAL A 132 13.50 25.76 -4.62
CA VAL A 132 14.30 24.64 -5.14
C VAL A 132 15.78 24.92 -4.92
N GLN A 133 16.48 24.06 -4.20
CA GLN A 133 17.92 24.25 -3.97
C GLN A 133 18.70 24.06 -5.27
N SER A 134 19.51 25.06 -5.63
CA SER A 134 20.45 24.98 -6.75
C SER A 134 21.77 24.37 -6.30
N GLU A 135 22.41 23.61 -7.19
CA GLU A 135 23.77 23.13 -6.96
C GLU A 135 24.76 24.29 -7.00
N VAL A 136 25.58 24.37 -5.94
CA VAL A 136 26.66 25.35 -5.82
C VAL A 136 27.97 24.59 -5.73
N LYS A 137 28.85 24.80 -6.72
CA LYS A 137 30.20 24.24 -6.76
C LYS A 137 31.16 25.29 -6.23
N ILE A 138 31.98 24.91 -5.26
CA ILE A 138 33.01 25.76 -4.67
C ILE A 138 34.34 25.35 -5.29
N LYS A 139 35.07 26.31 -5.87
CA LYS A 139 36.42 26.06 -6.38
C LYS A 139 37.41 26.96 -5.67
N ASP A 140 38.40 26.34 -5.03
CA ASP A 140 39.59 27.03 -4.57
C ASP A 140 40.53 27.23 -5.76
N MET A 141 40.87 28.49 -6.03
CA MET A 141 41.71 28.88 -7.18
C MET A 141 43.21 28.72 -6.90
N GLY A 142 43.64 28.39 -5.67
CA GLY A 142 45.04 28.14 -5.28
C GLY A 142 46.00 29.32 -5.46
N SER A 143 45.57 30.38 -6.13
CA SER A 143 46.24 31.66 -6.30
C SER A 143 45.34 32.73 -5.67
N ASN A 144 45.98 33.47 -4.78
CA ASN A 144 45.39 34.32 -3.77
C ASN A 144 44.48 35.44 -4.34
N PRO A 145 43.31 35.77 -3.74
CA PRO A 145 42.62 35.12 -2.60
C PRO A 145 41.08 35.06 -2.77
N HIS A 146 40.52 34.25 -3.68
CA HIS A 146 39.05 34.19 -3.79
C HIS A 146 38.55 32.75 -3.86
N ILE A 147 37.82 32.32 -2.82
CA ILE A 147 36.86 31.22 -2.94
C ILE A 147 35.81 31.69 -3.94
N VAL A 148 35.76 31.03 -5.11
CA VAL A 148 34.81 31.39 -6.16
C VAL A 148 33.68 30.37 -6.16
N TYR A 149 32.47 30.87 -5.94
CA TYR A 149 31.25 30.08 -6.04
C TYR A 149 30.79 30.03 -7.51
N TYR A 150 30.56 28.82 -8.00
CA TYR A 150 30.02 28.55 -9.33
C TYR A 150 28.63 27.93 -9.18
N SER A 151 27.64 28.51 -9.85
CA SER A 151 26.31 27.89 -9.94
C SER A 151 25.75 28.06 -11.34
N THR A 152 24.87 27.15 -11.72
CA THR A 152 24.16 27.21 -13.01
C THR A 152 22.80 27.83 -12.73
N LEU A 153 22.53 29.00 -13.31
CA LEU A 153 21.29 29.73 -13.07
C LEU A 153 20.49 29.85 -14.37
N PHE A 154 19.19 29.61 -14.28
CA PHE A 154 18.22 30.01 -15.29
C PHE A 154 18.10 31.54 -15.35
N GLN A 155 18.02 32.06 -16.57
CA GLN A 155 17.75 33.48 -16.81
C GLN A 155 16.36 33.85 -16.28
N ASN A 156 16.23 35.06 -15.72
CA ASN A 156 14.97 35.62 -15.22
C ASN A 156 14.24 34.90 -14.08
N MET A 157 14.90 33.93 -13.44
CA MET A 157 14.43 33.43 -12.15
C MET A 157 14.96 34.30 -11.01
N ILE A 158 14.20 34.35 -9.93
CA ILE A 158 14.63 34.95 -8.67
C ILE A 158 15.33 33.87 -7.84
N TYR A 159 16.47 34.24 -7.26
CA TYR A 159 17.28 33.38 -6.41
C TYR A 159 17.37 33.96 -5.00
N VAL A 160 17.21 33.10 -4.01
CA VAL A 160 17.47 33.35 -2.60
C VAL A 160 18.89 32.88 -2.31
N LEU A 161 19.77 33.83 -2.03
CA LEU A 161 21.09 33.55 -1.48
C LEU A 161 20.92 33.41 0.04
N ARG A 162 20.79 32.17 0.52
CA ARG A 162 20.73 31.89 1.96
C ARG A 162 22.14 32.01 2.54
N LEU A 163 22.26 32.78 3.61
CA LEU A 163 23.52 33.02 4.28
C LEU A 163 23.53 32.31 5.63
N ARG A 164 24.71 31.90 6.08
CA ARG A 164 24.97 31.46 7.45
C ARG A 164 25.82 32.50 8.17
N VAL A 165 25.71 32.55 9.50
CA VAL A 165 26.49 33.49 10.31
C VAL A 165 27.74 32.77 10.85
N GLU A 166 28.93 33.34 10.61
CA GLU A 166 30.20 32.85 11.13
C GLU A 166 30.82 33.83 12.14
N TYR A 167 31.31 33.28 13.25
CA TYR A 167 31.91 34.06 14.35
C TYR A 167 32.94 33.23 15.13
N GLU A 168 33.84 33.89 15.86
CA GLU A 168 34.73 33.21 16.81
C GLU A 168 33.95 32.78 18.04
N CYS A 169 34.05 31.52 18.44
CA CYS A 169 33.45 31.07 19.69
C CYS A 169 34.34 31.47 20.88
N PRO A 170 33.94 32.44 21.72
CA PRO A 170 34.76 32.88 22.86
C PRO A 170 34.78 31.86 24.01
N GLU A 171 33.84 30.92 24.04
CA GLU A 171 33.67 29.94 25.12
C GLU A 171 34.67 28.77 25.05
N LYS A 172 35.43 28.65 23.94
CA LYS A 172 36.40 27.58 23.74
C LYS A 172 37.82 28.09 23.97
N GLN A 173 38.64 27.28 24.65
CA GLN A 173 40.04 27.62 24.99
C GLN A 173 40.95 27.82 23.76
N LEU A 174 40.51 27.42 22.56
CA LEU A 174 41.19 27.61 21.28
C LEU A 174 40.25 28.37 20.32
N PRO A 175 40.80 29.29 19.49
CA PRO A 175 40.02 30.06 18.53
C PRO A 175 39.40 29.11 17.49
N GLN A 176 38.13 28.75 17.69
CA GLN A 176 37.36 27.93 16.76
C GLN A 176 36.26 28.78 16.13
N ILE A 177 36.14 28.69 14.81
CA ILE A 177 35.04 29.31 14.06
C ILE A 177 33.76 28.52 14.32
N CYS A 178 32.71 29.24 14.70
CA CYS A 178 31.37 28.73 14.90
C CYS A 178 30.44 29.26 13.79
N SER A 179 29.58 28.38 13.27
CA SER A 179 28.66 28.70 12.18
C SER A 179 27.21 28.39 12.56
N ILE A 180 26.31 29.33 12.36
CA ILE A 180 24.87 29.14 12.60
C ILE A 180 24.13 29.09 11.27
N ARG A 181 23.42 27.99 11.04
CA ARG A 181 22.65 27.72 9.83
C ARG A 181 21.14 27.73 10.06
N GLU A 182 20.70 27.39 11.27
CA GLU A 182 19.30 27.33 11.66
C GLU A 182 18.98 28.51 12.59
N PHE A 183 17.86 29.17 12.31
CA PHE A 183 17.45 30.40 12.99
C PHE A 183 16.00 30.25 13.47
N ASN A 184 15.79 30.39 14.78
CA ASN A 184 14.46 30.44 15.37
C ASN A 184 13.79 31.81 15.12
N GLU A 185 12.51 31.95 15.45
CA GLU A 185 11.75 33.21 15.26
C GLU A 185 12.44 34.40 15.97
N ASP A 186 12.95 34.20 17.19
CA ASP A 186 13.69 35.21 17.96
C ASP A 186 15.07 35.56 17.37
N GLN A 187 15.59 34.73 16.48
CA GLN A 187 16.86 34.89 15.77
C GLN A 187 16.65 35.42 14.34
N SER A 188 15.42 35.78 13.95
CA SER A 188 15.11 36.15 12.58
C SER A 188 15.92 37.35 12.08
N ILE A 189 16.74 37.20 11.04
CA ILE A 189 17.49 38.33 10.43
C ILE A 189 16.75 38.89 9.21
N GLY A 190 16.23 38.02 8.33
CA GLY A 190 15.48 38.42 7.14
C GLY A 190 16.35 38.89 5.96
N ASN A 191 15.75 39.70 5.08
CA ASN A 191 16.40 40.19 3.87
C ASN A 191 17.49 41.24 4.20
N LEU A 192 18.73 41.00 3.77
CA LEU A 192 19.87 41.89 3.98
C LEU A 192 19.98 43.03 2.94
N TYR A 193 18.96 43.27 2.11
CA TYR A 193 18.98 44.28 1.05
C TYR A 193 19.47 45.66 1.49
N LYS A 194 19.08 46.11 2.70
CA LYS A 194 19.50 47.41 3.26
C LYS A 194 21.01 47.54 3.45
N PHE A 195 21.72 46.43 3.60
CA PHE A 195 23.17 46.37 3.81
C PHE A 195 23.96 46.17 2.51
N ILE A 196 23.30 46.03 1.35
CA ILE A 196 24.00 45.93 0.07
C ILE A 196 24.59 47.30 -0.30
N ASP A 197 25.77 47.29 -0.90
CA ASP A 197 26.38 48.48 -1.51
C ASP A 197 25.42 49.14 -2.53
N ASP A 198 25.30 50.47 -2.51
CA ASP A 198 24.38 51.19 -3.40
C ASP A 198 24.64 50.91 -4.88
N ASP A 199 25.91 50.71 -5.26
CA ASP A 199 26.29 50.37 -6.64
C ASP A 199 25.78 48.99 -7.08
N GLU A 200 25.56 48.09 -6.12
CA GLU A 200 25.10 46.72 -6.35
C GLU A 200 23.59 46.54 -6.18
N LYS A 201 22.90 47.46 -5.49
CA LYS A 201 21.44 47.37 -5.20
C LYS A 201 20.58 47.14 -6.43
N GLN A 202 21.01 47.56 -7.61
CA GLN A 202 20.33 47.34 -8.90
C GLN A 202 20.21 45.86 -9.30
N TYR A 203 21.05 44.98 -8.73
CA TYR A 203 21.06 43.54 -9.01
C TYR A 203 20.29 42.71 -7.96
N PHE A 204 19.64 43.36 -7.00
CA PHE A 204 18.96 42.70 -5.89
C PHE A 204 17.54 43.23 -5.68
N TYR A 205 16.72 42.45 -4.98
CA TYR A 205 15.32 42.76 -4.70
C TYR A 205 15.07 43.04 -3.22
N ASN A 206 14.25 44.06 -2.96
CA ASN A 206 13.87 44.54 -1.63
C ASN A 206 12.45 44.10 -1.23
N PHE A 207 12.17 42.80 -1.31
CA PHE A 207 10.93 42.25 -0.75
C PHE A 207 11.23 41.14 0.24
N GLU A 208 10.29 40.89 1.15
CA GLU A 208 10.44 39.87 2.19
C GLU A 208 9.82 38.55 1.74
N ILE A 209 10.52 37.45 2.03
CA ILE A 209 10.00 36.09 1.92
C ILE A 209 9.25 35.76 3.22
N PRO A 210 7.97 35.38 3.16
CA PRO A 210 7.22 34.95 4.34
C PRO A 210 7.94 33.81 5.08
N ASN A 211 7.98 33.87 6.41
CA ASN A 211 8.55 32.84 7.30
C ASN A 211 10.06 32.56 7.12
N ALA A 212 10.80 33.42 6.43
CA ALA A 212 12.25 33.28 6.30
C ALA A 212 12.97 33.92 7.51
N ASN A 213 13.40 33.08 8.47
CA ASN A 213 14.10 33.51 9.68
C ASN A 213 15.63 33.60 9.52
N TYR A 214 16.19 33.09 8.43
CA TYR A 214 17.62 33.16 8.16
C TYR A 214 17.99 34.48 7.45
N PRO A 215 19.25 34.91 7.48
CA PRO A 215 19.71 36.01 6.64
C PRO A 215 19.73 35.56 5.17
N TYR A 216 19.15 36.37 4.28
CA TYR A 216 19.18 36.09 2.85
C TYR A 216 19.28 37.36 2.00
N LEU A 217 19.63 37.17 0.73
CA LEU A 217 19.54 38.17 -0.32
C LEU A 217 18.73 37.61 -1.48
N LEU A 218 18.00 38.49 -2.18
CA LEU A 218 17.24 38.13 -3.36
C LEU A 218 17.90 38.74 -4.59
N THR A 219 18.23 37.92 -5.58
CA THR A 219 18.86 38.39 -6.82
C THR A 219 18.26 37.66 -8.03
N SER A 220 18.55 38.10 -9.24
CA SER A 220 18.27 37.37 -10.48
C SER A 220 19.54 37.33 -11.31
N TYR A 221 19.59 36.43 -12.29
CA TYR A 221 20.72 36.43 -13.23
C TYR A 221 20.89 37.82 -13.86
N SER A 222 22.15 38.27 -13.91
CA SER A 222 22.60 39.49 -14.56
C SER A 222 23.91 39.17 -15.28
N GLN A 223 24.13 39.80 -16.43
CA GLN A 223 25.41 39.71 -17.16
C GLN A 223 26.61 40.11 -16.29
N TYR A 224 26.37 40.92 -15.24
CA TYR A 224 27.37 41.28 -14.25
C TYR A 224 28.02 40.05 -13.58
N PHE A 225 27.26 38.96 -13.39
CA PHE A 225 27.72 37.73 -12.75
C PHE A 225 28.13 36.62 -13.75
N ASP A 226 28.11 36.86 -15.06
CA ASP A 226 28.33 35.81 -16.06
C ASP A 226 29.80 35.35 -16.11
N CYS A 227 30.06 34.07 -15.83
CA CYS A 227 31.40 33.46 -15.88
C CYS A 227 32.09 33.58 -17.24
N LYS A 228 31.34 33.74 -18.33
CA LYS A 228 31.90 33.88 -19.69
C LYS A 228 32.43 35.29 -19.94
N LEU A 229 31.80 36.29 -19.34
CA LEU A 229 32.16 37.70 -19.52
C LEU A 229 33.22 38.16 -18.52
N LYS A 230 33.15 37.64 -17.29
CA LYS A 230 34.10 37.93 -16.22
C LYS A 230 34.55 36.62 -15.58
N SER A 231 35.84 36.50 -15.26
CA SER A 231 36.37 35.33 -14.55
C SER A 231 35.69 35.12 -13.19
N TYR A 232 35.35 36.20 -12.50
CA TYR A 232 34.53 36.24 -11.29
C TYR A 232 33.98 37.66 -11.07
N ALA A 233 32.88 37.77 -10.32
CA ALA A 233 32.29 39.03 -9.84
C ALA A 233 31.99 38.93 -8.35
N PHE A 234 31.69 40.06 -7.69
CA PHE A 234 31.13 40.02 -6.34
C PHE A 234 29.73 39.42 -6.43
N ILE A 235 29.46 38.29 -5.78
CA ILE A 235 28.10 37.76 -5.61
C ILE A 235 27.29 38.73 -4.77
N PHE A 236 27.86 39.19 -3.66
CA PHE A 236 27.35 40.28 -2.86
C PHE A 236 28.50 41.02 -2.21
N LYS A 237 28.33 42.33 -2.07
CA LYS A 237 29.13 43.21 -1.24
C LYS A 237 28.21 43.82 -0.21
N LEU A 238 28.18 43.20 0.96
CA LEU A 238 27.51 43.80 2.09
C LEU A 238 28.44 44.89 2.64
N ARG A 239 27.89 46.08 2.83
CA ARG A 239 28.39 47.10 3.74
C ARG A 239 27.77 46.87 5.13
N PRO A 240 28.07 45.79 5.88
CA PRO A 240 27.59 45.83 7.24
C PRO A 240 28.24 47.01 7.97
N LEU A 241 29.51 47.38 7.69
CA LEU A 241 30.29 47.94 8.80
C LEU A 241 31.08 49.23 8.64
N MET A 242 31.34 49.80 7.46
CA MET A 242 32.11 51.06 7.40
C MET A 242 32.39 51.57 5.99
N GLU A 243 32.31 52.89 5.80
CA GLU A 243 33.09 53.59 4.77
C GLU A 243 34.30 54.25 5.45
N MET A 244 35.48 53.64 5.36
CA MET A 244 36.75 54.31 5.67
C MET A 244 37.43 54.74 4.37
N GLY A 245 36.98 55.80 3.72
CA GLY A 245 37.63 56.32 2.51
C GLY A 245 38.07 55.20 1.55
N ARG A 246 39.28 55.28 0.97
CA ARG A 246 39.79 54.28 0.01
C ARG A 246 40.20 52.92 0.61
N SER A 247 40.05 52.66 1.91
CA SER A 247 40.47 51.38 2.53
C SER A 247 39.30 50.40 2.74
N VAL A 248 39.36 49.28 2.02
CA VAL A 248 38.32 48.25 1.75
C VAL A 248 38.19 47.20 2.88
N CYS A 249 38.55 47.51 4.13
CA CYS A 249 38.92 46.48 5.11
C CYS A 249 37.75 45.86 5.93
N THR A 250 36.49 46.31 5.76
CA THR A 250 35.34 45.82 6.55
C THR A 250 34.19 45.27 5.71
N LEU A 251 34.40 45.13 4.40
CA LEU A 251 33.37 44.62 3.53
C LEU A 251 33.23 43.11 3.70
N ASN A 252 32.00 42.65 3.86
CA ASN A 252 31.71 41.24 3.74
C ASN A 252 31.41 40.95 2.27
N THR A 253 32.45 40.53 1.55
CA THR A 253 32.39 40.27 0.11
C THR A 253 32.51 38.80 -0.18
N ARG A 254 31.70 38.31 -1.11
CA ARG A 254 31.88 36.97 -1.68
C ARG A 254 32.01 37.04 -3.18
N TYR A 255 32.89 36.21 -3.74
CA TYR A 255 33.17 36.17 -5.17
C TYR A 255 32.55 34.93 -5.78
N GLY A 256 32.04 35.09 -6.98
CA GLY A 256 31.46 33.98 -7.72
C GLY A 256 31.09 34.39 -9.12
N CYS A 257 30.62 33.43 -9.88
CA CYS A 257 30.02 33.69 -11.16
C CYS A 257 28.99 32.61 -11.45
N TYR A 258 28.07 32.95 -12.35
CA TYR A 258 26.96 32.11 -12.74
C TYR A 258 27.08 31.74 -14.20
N ASN A 259 26.87 30.46 -14.51
CA ASN A 259 26.72 29.99 -15.87
C ASN A 259 25.24 30.05 -16.23
N PRO A 260 24.80 30.95 -17.14
CA PRO A 260 23.42 30.94 -17.58
C PRO A 260 23.13 29.68 -18.39
N THR A 261 21.98 29.07 -18.13
CA THR A 261 21.43 27.99 -18.95
C THR A 261 20.04 28.35 -19.45
N ASN A 262 19.78 28.03 -20.72
CA ASN A 262 18.46 28.13 -21.34
C ASN A 262 17.85 26.74 -21.57
N LEU A 263 18.55 25.67 -21.16
CA LEU A 263 18.06 24.30 -21.25
C LEU A 263 17.14 24.06 -20.06
N CYS A 264 15.84 24.03 -20.31
CA CYS A 264 14.83 23.78 -19.28
C CYS A 264 14.93 22.34 -18.79
N ILE A 265 14.74 22.16 -17.49
CA ILE A 265 14.68 20.84 -16.85
C ILE A 265 13.24 20.31 -16.84
N GLN A 266 13.06 19.05 -16.43
CA GLN A 266 11.74 18.47 -16.25
C GLN A 266 10.86 19.37 -15.37
N GLY A 267 9.60 19.52 -15.76
CA GLY A 267 8.63 20.40 -15.11
C GLY A 267 8.72 21.88 -15.49
N MET A 268 9.59 22.26 -16.44
CA MET A 268 9.66 23.62 -16.98
C MET A 268 9.25 23.67 -18.45
N GLN A 269 8.76 24.82 -18.91
CA GLN A 269 8.53 25.16 -20.31
C GLN A 269 9.45 26.28 -20.76
N GLN A 270 9.71 26.33 -22.07
CA GLN A 270 10.39 27.45 -22.69
C GLN A 270 9.38 28.53 -23.08
N ILE A 271 9.57 29.73 -22.55
CA ILE A 271 8.81 30.93 -22.89
C ILE A 271 9.72 31.96 -23.56
N PHE A 272 9.23 32.62 -24.61
CA PHE A 272 9.94 33.72 -25.23
C PHE A 272 9.61 35.03 -24.51
N ASN A 273 10.60 35.66 -23.90
CA ASN A 273 10.40 36.94 -23.25
C ASN A 273 10.54 38.08 -24.26
N LEU A 274 9.41 38.73 -24.58
CA LEU A 274 9.35 39.82 -25.55
C LEU A 274 10.23 41.03 -25.16
N GLN A 275 10.38 41.32 -23.86
CA GLN A 275 11.14 42.48 -23.39
C GLN A 275 12.65 42.30 -23.58
N GLN A 276 13.14 41.07 -23.40
CA GLN A 276 14.58 40.75 -23.46
C GLN A 276 14.99 40.06 -24.77
N GLN A 277 14.03 39.71 -25.63
CA GLN A 277 14.25 38.98 -26.89
C GLN A 277 15.02 37.65 -26.70
N GLN A 278 14.74 36.94 -25.60
CA GLN A 278 15.46 35.71 -25.22
C GLN A 278 14.50 34.61 -24.75
N MET A 279 14.91 33.36 -24.94
CA MET A 279 14.20 32.16 -24.45
C MET A 279 14.49 31.95 -22.96
N GLN A 280 13.45 31.66 -22.19
CA GLN A 280 13.52 31.54 -20.73
C GLN A 280 12.78 30.30 -20.26
N CYS A 281 13.23 29.74 -19.14
CA CYS A 281 12.57 28.61 -18.51
C CYS A 281 11.63 29.08 -17.43
N LYS A 282 10.39 28.62 -17.48
CA LYS A 282 9.37 28.84 -16.45
C LYS A 282 8.86 27.49 -16.00
N TYR A 283 8.71 27.26 -14.70
CA TYR A 283 8.02 26.06 -14.21
C TYR A 283 6.57 26.04 -14.68
N CYS A 284 6.01 24.84 -14.85
CA CYS A 284 4.59 24.70 -15.13
C CYS A 284 3.75 25.13 -13.93
N ASP A 285 2.82 26.04 -14.19
CA ASP A 285 1.88 26.58 -13.22
C ASP A 285 0.91 25.50 -12.71
N ILE A 286 0.22 25.79 -11.61
CA ILE A 286 -0.81 24.90 -11.06
C ILE A 286 -1.87 24.60 -12.14
N GLY A 287 -2.13 23.31 -12.37
CA GLY A 287 -3.06 22.84 -13.41
C GLY A 287 -2.39 22.50 -14.74
N THR A 288 -1.08 22.74 -14.86
CA THR A 288 -0.27 22.34 -16.00
C THR A 288 0.96 21.54 -15.56
N TYR A 289 1.52 20.73 -16.44
CA TYR A 289 2.67 19.88 -16.10
C TYR A 289 3.59 19.66 -17.31
N ASN A 290 4.81 19.18 -17.05
CA ASN A 290 5.72 18.71 -18.08
C ASN A 290 6.58 17.55 -17.57
N ASP A 291 6.31 16.35 -18.04
CA ASP A 291 6.94 15.09 -17.61
C ASP A 291 8.17 14.73 -18.47
N GLU A 292 8.08 15.01 -19.77
CA GLU A 292 9.17 14.84 -20.73
C GLU A 292 9.97 16.14 -20.87
N SER A 293 11.16 16.11 -21.46
CA SER A 293 11.90 17.34 -21.81
C SER A 293 11.28 18.04 -23.02
N THR A 294 9.94 18.12 -23.07
CA THR A 294 9.24 18.90 -24.08
C THR A 294 9.31 20.38 -23.69
N ASP A 295 9.30 21.29 -24.67
CA ASP A 295 9.44 22.72 -24.36
C ASP A 295 8.14 23.38 -23.88
N ARG A 296 7.07 22.61 -23.60
CA ARG A 296 5.72 23.13 -23.35
C ARG A 296 5.04 22.41 -22.18
N CYS A 297 4.34 23.17 -21.34
CA CYS A 297 3.48 22.59 -20.32
C CYS A 297 2.15 22.17 -20.93
N GLU A 298 1.68 20.98 -20.57
CA GLU A 298 0.38 20.44 -20.96
C GLU A 298 -0.65 20.67 -19.85
N VAL A 299 -1.93 20.84 -20.23
CA VAL A 299 -3.02 21.01 -19.27
C VAL A 299 -3.44 19.65 -18.70
N CYS A 300 -3.54 19.55 -17.39
CA CYS A 300 -3.90 18.31 -16.74
C CYS A 300 -5.40 18.03 -16.87
N ASN A 301 -5.75 16.77 -17.15
CA ASN A 301 -7.14 16.36 -17.20
C ASN A 301 -7.76 16.35 -15.80
N THR A 302 -8.68 17.30 -15.53
CA THR A 302 -9.38 17.44 -14.25
C THR A 302 -10.23 16.23 -13.86
N GLU A 303 -10.56 15.31 -14.78
CA GLU A 303 -11.26 14.07 -14.44
C GLU A 303 -10.36 13.03 -13.77
N LYS A 304 -9.06 13.07 -14.06
CA LYS A 304 -8.09 12.05 -13.64
C LYS A 304 -7.07 12.57 -12.63
N PHE A 305 -6.77 13.87 -12.65
CA PHE A 305 -5.84 14.54 -11.75
C PHE A 305 -6.58 15.32 -10.69
N ASP A 306 -6.03 15.29 -9.47
CA ASP A 306 -6.45 16.16 -8.37
C ASP A 306 -5.67 17.48 -8.44
N LYS A 307 -4.35 17.38 -8.58
CA LYS A 307 -3.45 18.52 -8.77
C LYS A 307 -2.23 18.12 -9.58
N CYS A 308 -1.65 19.08 -10.27
CA CYS A 308 -0.42 18.92 -11.03
C CYS A 308 0.26 20.29 -11.15
N TYR A 309 1.59 20.26 -11.20
CA TYR A 309 2.44 21.43 -11.35
C TYR A 309 3.85 20.92 -11.63
N ALA A 310 4.69 21.72 -12.29
CA ALA A 310 6.03 21.28 -12.68
C ALA A 310 6.04 19.86 -13.30
N ASN A 311 6.80 18.93 -12.75
CA ASN A 311 6.79 17.49 -13.12
C ASN A 311 6.00 16.62 -12.13
N ASP A 312 5.38 17.23 -11.12
CA ASP A 312 4.56 16.55 -10.13
C ASP A 312 3.13 16.35 -10.63
N SER A 313 2.60 15.16 -10.39
CA SER A 313 1.28 14.78 -10.86
C SER A 313 0.58 13.90 -9.82
N TYR A 314 -0.49 14.44 -9.25
CA TYR A 314 -1.31 13.79 -8.24
C TYR A 314 -2.61 13.36 -8.89
N LEU A 315 -2.83 12.05 -8.94
CA LEU A 315 -4.05 11.49 -9.53
C LEU A 315 -5.22 11.68 -8.58
N LYS A 316 -6.45 11.57 -9.07
CA LYS A 316 -7.60 11.43 -8.17
C LYS A 316 -7.54 10.10 -7.42
N GLN A 317 -8.20 10.06 -6.27
CA GLN A 317 -8.37 8.82 -5.52
C GLN A 317 -8.95 7.71 -6.41
N ASN A 318 -8.49 6.47 -6.23
CA ASN A 318 -8.84 5.28 -7.01
C ASN A 318 -8.27 5.21 -8.44
N PHE A 319 -7.38 6.14 -8.84
CA PHE A 319 -6.64 6.06 -10.09
C PHE A 319 -5.21 5.59 -9.87
N TRP A 320 -4.66 4.93 -10.89
CA TRP A 320 -3.31 4.37 -10.90
C TRP A 320 -2.67 4.57 -12.28
N ARG A 321 -1.36 4.74 -12.31
CA ARG A 321 -0.56 4.93 -13.52
C ARG A 321 0.64 3.97 -13.51
N PRO A 322 0.93 3.23 -14.59
CA PRO A 322 2.08 2.34 -14.67
C PRO A 322 3.42 3.06 -14.61
N TYR A 323 4.47 2.33 -14.24
CA TYR A 323 5.85 2.81 -14.34
C TYR A 323 6.26 2.99 -15.81
N ASN A 324 7.02 4.04 -16.14
CA ASN A 324 7.43 4.38 -17.52
C ASN A 324 6.28 4.47 -18.53
N SER A 325 5.08 4.84 -18.07
CA SER A 325 3.93 5.04 -18.96
C SER A 325 3.77 6.51 -19.31
N ASN A 326 3.15 6.77 -20.46
CA ASN A 326 2.86 8.14 -20.87
C ASN A 326 1.90 8.77 -19.85
N TYR A 327 1.94 10.09 -19.71
CA TYR A 327 1.09 10.79 -18.75
C TYR A 327 -0.40 10.47 -18.89
N ASN A 328 -0.88 10.19 -20.11
CA ASN A 328 -2.27 9.87 -20.39
C ASN A 328 -2.69 8.43 -20.01
N ASP A 329 -1.73 7.54 -19.72
CA ASP A 329 -1.94 6.13 -19.39
C ASP A 329 -2.37 5.94 -17.93
N ILE A 330 -3.52 6.50 -17.59
CA ILE A 330 -4.10 6.48 -16.25
C ILE A 330 -5.33 5.59 -16.26
N TYR A 331 -5.37 4.66 -15.32
CA TYR A 331 -6.40 3.64 -15.19
C TYR A 331 -7.14 3.78 -13.87
N PHE A 332 -8.44 3.58 -13.91
CA PHE A 332 -9.27 3.46 -12.72
C PHE A 332 -9.08 2.06 -12.12
N CYS A 333 -8.85 1.95 -10.81
CA CYS A 333 -8.66 0.68 -10.12
C CYS A 333 -9.99 -0.06 -9.99
N GLN A 334 -10.20 -1.06 -10.85
CA GLN A 334 -11.51 -1.70 -11.02
C GLN A 334 -11.87 -2.67 -9.89
N LEU A 335 -10.89 -3.44 -9.41
CA LEU A 335 -11.11 -4.58 -8.51
C LEU A 335 -10.98 -4.20 -7.03
N ASN A 336 -10.07 -3.28 -6.69
CA ASN A 336 -9.98 -2.68 -5.36
C ASN A 336 -9.63 -1.19 -5.46
N GLN A 337 -10.66 -0.35 -5.40
CA GLN A 337 -10.53 1.10 -5.50
C GLN A 337 -9.68 1.69 -4.37
N LYS A 338 -9.88 1.18 -3.13
CA LYS A 338 -9.20 1.67 -1.92
C LYS A 338 -7.69 1.42 -1.95
N SER A 339 -7.21 0.50 -2.80
CA SER A 339 -5.79 0.20 -2.94
C SER A 339 -4.98 1.30 -3.64
N CYS A 340 -5.63 2.21 -4.37
CA CYS A 340 -4.96 3.23 -5.19
C CYS A 340 -5.13 4.62 -4.56
N GLN A 341 -4.04 5.20 -4.05
CA GLN A 341 -3.99 6.47 -3.32
C GLN A 341 -3.42 7.61 -4.17
N GLY A 342 -4.13 7.96 -5.24
CA GLY A 342 -3.68 9.02 -6.15
C GLY A 342 -3.62 10.42 -5.55
N SER A 343 -4.58 10.80 -4.68
CA SER A 343 -4.76 12.20 -4.27
C SER A 343 -3.63 12.71 -3.38
N ASN A 344 -3.06 11.82 -2.58
CA ASN A 344 -2.10 12.18 -1.54
C ASN A 344 -0.65 11.93 -1.96
N ARG A 345 -0.43 11.31 -3.13
CA ARG A 345 0.89 10.86 -3.58
C ARG A 345 1.10 11.19 -5.05
N SER A 346 2.25 11.78 -5.36
CA SER A 346 2.72 11.92 -6.74
C SER A 346 3.57 10.70 -7.12
N GLY A 347 3.70 10.44 -8.42
CA GLY A 347 4.60 9.41 -8.94
C GLY A 347 3.90 8.35 -9.81
N TYR A 348 4.51 7.18 -9.88
CA TYR A 348 4.14 6.11 -10.82
C TYR A 348 4.15 4.76 -10.11
N GLY A 349 3.40 3.80 -10.66
CA GLY A 349 3.43 2.41 -10.20
C GLY A 349 3.09 2.27 -8.72
N ASN A 350 4.05 1.79 -7.93
CA ASN A 350 3.85 1.45 -6.52
C ASN A 350 3.73 2.66 -5.59
N ASP A 351 4.24 3.84 -6.00
CA ASP A 351 4.12 5.07 -5.20
C ASP A 351 2.65 5.44 -4.97
N LEU A 352 1.82 5.14 -5.97
CA LEU A 352 0.38 5.39 -5.97
C LEU A 352 -0.43 4.31 -5.22
N CYS A 353 0.21 3.30 -4.64
CA CYS A 353 -0.46 2.22 -3.93
C CYS A 353 -0.56 2.47 -2.42
N SER A 354 -1.67 2.09 -1.80
CA SER A 354 -1.77 2.06 -0.33
C SER A 354 -0.75 1.10 0.27
N GLU A 355 -0.36 1.34 1.53
CA GLU A 355 0.62 0.51 2.24
C GLU A 355 0.28 -0.99 2.15
N GLY A 356 1.29 -1.80 1.79
CA GLY A 356 1.18 -3.25 1.64
C GLY A 356 0.74 -3.74 0.26
N TYR A 357 0.34 -2.83 -0.63
CA TYR A 357 -0.06 -3.12 -2.00
C TYR A 357 1.01 -2.66 -3.00
N ILE A 358 1.19 -3.44 -4.07
CA ILE A 358 2.12 -3.19 -5.17
C ILE A 358 1.54 -3.72 -6.50
N GLY A 359 2.26 -3.48 -7.59
CA GLY A 359 1.98 -4.03 -8.92
C GLY A 359 0.84 -3.30 -9.65
N ALA A 360 0.38 -3.89 -10.76
CA ALA A 360 -0.64 -3.30 -11.60
C ALA A 360 -1.94 -3.03 -10.82
N GLN A 361 -2.44 -1.79 -10.89
CA GLN A 361 -3.60 -1.30 -10.12
C GLN A 361 -3.54 -1.61 -8.62
N CYS A 362 -2.34 -1.78 -8.04
CA CYS A 362 -2.16 -2.06 -6.62
C CYS A 362 -2.91 -3.30 -6.13
N LEU A 363 -3.01 -4.34 -6.96
CA LEU A 363 -3.76 -5.57 -6.65
C LEU A 363 -2.92 -6.67 -5.99
N THR A 364 -1.59 -6.51 -6.00
CA THR A 364 -0.66 -7.52 -5.49
C THR A 364 -0.23 -7.14 -4.08
N CYS A 365 -0.19 -8.09 -3.15
CA CYS A 365 0.39 -7.83 -1.83
C CYS A 365 1.92 -7.90 -1.86
N ASP A 366 2.57 -7.00 -1.11
CA ASP A 366 4.02 -6.98 -0.98
C ASP A 366 4.53 -8.03 0.02
N ILE A 367 4.40 -9.30 -0.37
CA ILE A 367 4.79 -10.44 0.47
C ILE A 367 6.32 -10.56 0.64
N ASN A 368 7.09 -9.96 -0.27
CA ASN A 368 8.54 -10.01 -0.28
C ASN A 368 9.20 -8.78 0.37
N SER A 369 8.42 -7.78 0.80
CA SER A 369 8.94 -6.51 1.33
C SER A 369 9.80 -5.76 0.29
N GLU A 370 9.41 -5.80 -0.98
CA GLU A 370 10.15 -5.19 -2.10
C GLU A 370 10.05 -3.65 -2.10
N PHE A 371 8.90 -3.12 -1.67
CA PHE A 371 8.61 -1.69 -1.68
C PHE A 371 8.26 -1.16 -0.29
N TRP A 372 7.48 -1.94 0.47
CA TRP A 372 7.10 -1.61 1.83
C TRP A 372 8.08 -2.24 2.83
N ASN A 373 8.36 -1.54 3.93
CA ASN A 373 9.18 -2.05 5.05
C ASN A 373 8.38 -3.07 5.91
N GLY A 374 7.87 -4.13 5.28
CA GLY A 374 7.09 -5.18 5.91
C GLY A 374 6.61 -6.22 4.90
N GLN A 375 6.29 -7.41 5.39
CA GLN A 375 5.68 -8.48 4.58
C GLN A 375 4.16 -8.40 4.66
N TYR A 376 3.51 -8.39 3.50
CA TYR A 376 2.06 -8.32 3.38
C TYR A 376 1.53 -9.50 2.59
N GLY A 377 0.65 -10.28 3.20
CA GLY A 377 0.00 -11.42 2.60
C GLY A 377 -1.42 -11.10 2.17
N GLN A 378 -1.92 -11.86 1.20
CA GLN A 378 -3.30 -11.73 0.79
C GLN A 378 -4.24 -12.27 1.89
N GLN A 379 -5.28 -11.50 2.21
CA GLN A 379 -6.36 -11.85 3.13
C GLN A 379 -7.69 -11.55 2.43
N GLY A 380 -8.31 -12.54 1.78
CA GLY A 380 -9.46 -12.33 0.92
C GLY A 380 -9.07 -11.98 -0.52
N TYR A 381 -9.96 -11.32 -1.26
CA TYR A 381 -9.72 -10.95 -2.65
C TYR A 381 -9.10 -9.56 -2.74
N PHE A 382 -7.90 -9.46 -3.32
CA PHE A 382 -7.17 -8.19 -3.52
C PHE A 382 -7.08 -7.34 -2.26
N GLN A 383 -7.06 -7.98 -1.09
CA GLN A 383 -6.92 -7.33 0.21
C GLN A 383 -5.62 -7.82 0.84
N CYS A 384 -4.83 -6.89 1.34
CA CYS A 384 -3.51 -7.18 1.88
C CYS A 384 -3.49 -6.89 3.37
N VAL A 385 -2.88 -7.79 4.14
CA VAL A 385 -2.69 -7.65 5.57
C VAL A 385 -1.22 -7.82 5.90
N LYS A 386 -0.72 -7.05 6.87
CA LYS A 386 0.65 -7.18 7.36
C LYS A 386 0.82 -8.52 8.08
N CYS A 387 1.76 -9.35 7.64
CA CYS A 387 1.95 -10.69 8.21
C CYS A 387 2.28 -10.65 9.71
N SER A 388 3.00 -9.61 10.18
CA SER A 388 3.32 -9.43 11.60
C SER A 388 2.11 -9.08 12.48
N SER A 389 1.01 -8.61 11.89
CA SER A 389 -0.22 -8.27 12.65
C SER A 389 -1.09 -9.49 12.92
N LEU A 390 -0.86 -10.61 12.21
CA LEU A 390 -1.63 -11.84 12.35
C LEU A 390 -1.10 -12.68 13.51
N ASN A 391 -1.40 -12.25 14.74
CA ASN A 391 -1.14 -13.08 15.92
C ASN A 391 -1.87 -14.42 15.77
N ASN A 392 -1.16 -15.52 16.03
CA ASN A 392 -1.69 -16.88 16.03
C ASN A 392 -2.08 -17.46 14.65
N ASN A 393 -1.67 -16.86 13.52
CA ASN A 393 -1.97 -17.35 12.16
C ASN A 393 -1.66 -18.86 12.00
N ASP A 394 -0.45 -19.28 12.40
CA ASP A 394 -0.01 -20.67 12.32
C ASP A 394 -0.92 -21.62 13.11
N THR A 395 -1.30 -21.22 14.33
CA THR A 395 -2.19 -22.03 15.18
C THR A 395 -3.58 -22.19 14.56
N PHE A 396 -4.12 -21.14 13.93
CA PHE A 396 -5.40 -21.22 13.24
C PHE A 396 -5.32 -22.13 12.01
N ILE A 397 -4.22 -22.07 11.25
CA ILE A 397 -4.00 -22.95 10.10
C ILE A 397 -3.91 -24.41 10.57
N TYR A 398 -3.13 -24.70 11.62
CA TYR A 398 -3.06 -26.05 12.19
C TYR A 398 -4.39 -26.53 12.76
N LEU A 399 -5.15 -25.67 13.44
CA LEU A 399 -6.48 -26.00 13.96
C LEU A 399 -7.48 -26.29 12.83
N SER A 400 -7.45 -25.52 11.74
CA SER A 400 -8.27 -25.75 10.56
C SER A 400 -7.93 -27.09 9.90
N LEU A 401 -6.64 -27.39 9.75
CA LEU A 401 -6.16 -28.66 9.19
C LEU A 401 -6.54 -29.85 10.08
N ALA A 402 -6.37 -29.73 11.40
CA ALA A 402 -6.78 -30.75 12.36
C ALA A 402 -8.30 -30.99 12.33
N THR A 403 -9.10 -29.93 12.21
CA THR A 403 -10.56 -30.02 12.11
C THR A 403 -10.98 -30.75 10.83
N ILE A 404 -10.32 -30.47 9.71
CA ILE A 404 -10.62 -31.11 8.42
C ILE A 404 -10.22 -32.56 8.42
N LEU A 405 -9.05 -32.89 8.98
CA LEU A 405 -8.66 -34.27 9.21
C LEU A 405 -9.71 -34.98 10.09
N PHE A 406 -10.11 -34.39 11.22
CA PHE A 406 -11.12 -34.96 12.09
C PHE A 406 -12.45 -35.23 11.36
N VAL A 407 -12.98 -34.25 10.63
CA VAL A 407 -14.22 -34.41 9.84
C VAL A 407 -14.05 -35.48 8.76
N PHE A 408 -12.90 -35.52 8.10
CA PHE A 408 -12.58 -36.54 7.11
C PHE A 408 -12.58 -37.95 7.71
N PHE A 409 -11.81 -38.19 8.78
CA PHE A 409 -11.79 -39.48 9.47
C PHE A 409 -13.18 -39.86 9.99
N PHE A 410 -13.89 -38.92 10.61
CA PHE A 410 -15.23 -39.14 11.14
C PHE A 410 -16.23 -39.54 10.04
N THR A 411 -16.21 -38.88 8.88
CA THR A 411 -17.09 -39.18 7.75
C THR A 411 -16.79 -40.53 7.10
N ILE A 412 -15.51 -40.88 6.92
CA ILE A 412 -15.12 -42.20 6.39
C ILE A 412 -15.49 -43.32 7.36
N ILE A 413 -15.20 -43.17 8.65
CA ILE A 413 -15.53 -44.18 9.66
C ILE A 413 -17.05 -44.31 9.82
N SER A 414 -17.77 -43.20 9.90
CA SER A 414 -19.24 -43.22 10.04
C SER A 414 -19.93 -43.81 8.81
N SER A 415 -19.46 -43.48 7.61
CA SER A 415 -19.97 -44.09 6.37
C SER A 415 -19.70 -45.58 6.31
N PHE A 416 -18.49 -46.02 6.66
CA PHE A 416 -18.15 -47.44 6.69
C PHE A 416 -18.99 -48.21 7.72
N ARG A 417 -19.17 -47.66 8.92
CA ARG A 417 -20.07 -48.23 9.96
C ARG A 417 -21.50 -48.38 9.43
N ARG A 418 -22.01 -47.37 8.71
CA ARG A 418 -23.33 -47.39 8.08
C ARG A 418 -23.44 -48.52 7.04
N MET A 419 -22.48 -48.61 6.13
CA MET A 419 -22.46 -49.66 5.09
C MET A 419 -22.43 -51.06 5.69
N ARG A 420 -21.59 -51.28 6.71
CA ARG A 420 -21.52 -52.58 7.38
C ARG A 420 -22.85 -52.97 8.03
N LYS A 421 -23.52 -52.03 8.70
CA LYS A 421 -24.84 -52.27 9.29
C LYS A 421 -25.90 -52.59 8.23
N GLN A 422 -25.87 -51.93 7.08
CA GLN A 422 -26.79 -52.22 5.97
C GLN A 422 -26.54 -53.61 5.35
N VAL A 423 -25.29 -53.99 5.13
CA VAL A 423 -24.95 -55.33 4.66
C VAL A 423 -25.42 -56.38 5.67
N TYR A 424 -25.17 -56.16 6.97
CA TYR A 424 -25.61 -57.07 8.03
C TYR A 424 -27.15 -57.18 8.10
N ARG A 425 -27.87 -56.07 7.95
CA ARG A 425 -29.34 -56.06 7.86
C ARG A 425 -29.83 -56.90 6.69
N ARG A 426 -29.26 -56.72 5.50
CA ARG A 426 -29.64 -57.49 4.32
C ARG A 426 -29.35 -58.97 4.52
N TYR A 427 -28.21 -59.30 5.11
CA TYR A 427 -27.86 -60.67 5.42
C TYR A 427 -28.90 -61.33 6.36
N LEU A 428 -29.22 -60.66 7.48
CA LEU A 428 -30.22 -61.15 8.44
C LEU A 428 -31.64 -61.24 7.84
N SER A 429 -32.05 -60.22 7.07
CA SER A 429 -33.38 -60.18 6.49
C SER A 429 -33.57 -61.23 5.40
N PHE A 430 -32.59 -61.42 4.52
CA PHE A 430 -32.71 -62.29 3.35
C PHE A 430 -32.37 -63.76 3.68
N TYR A 431 -31.25 -64.00 4.37
CA TYR A 431 -30.79 -65.37 4.66
C TYR A 431 -31.40 -65.94 5.94
N MET A 432 -31.54 -65.12 6.99
CA MET A 432 -32.06 -65.60 8.29
C MET A 432 -33.56 -65.42 8.44
N LYS A 433 -34.25 -64.83 7.44
CA LYS A 433 -35.70 -64.55 7.42
C LYS A 433 -36.24 -63.85 8.69
N LYS A 434 -35.40 -63.12 9.42
CA LYS A 434 -35.83 -62.37 10.61
C LYS A 434 -36.43 -61.03 10.19
N ILE A 435 -37.72 -60.83 10.46
CA ILE A 435 -38.43 -59.57 10.23
C ILE A 435 -38.18 -58.65 11.43
N TYR A 436 -37.63 -57.46 11.19
CA TYR A 436 -37.44 -56.44 12.21
C TYR A 436 -38.54 -55.39 12.11
N ILE A 437 -39.46 -55.37 13.08
CA ILE A 437 -40.51 -54.36 13.22
C ILE A 437 -39.96 -53.29 14.17
N GLY A 438 -39.44 -52.19 13.63
CA GLY A 438 -38.95 -51.08 14.46
C GLY A 438 -38.28 -49.96 13.67
N SER A 439 -38.76 -48.72 13.85
CA SER A 439 -38.24 -47.49 13.22
C SER A 439 -36.85 -47.06 13.72
N SER A 440 -36.42 -47.57 14.87
CA SER A 440 -35.12 -47.26 15.50
C SER A 440 -33.93 -47.67 14.64
N PHE A 441 -34.02 -48.79 13.90
CA PHE A 441 -32.94 -49.24 13.00
C PHE A 441 -32.87 -48.43 11.69
N ILE A 442 -33.98 -47.86 11.21
CA ILE A 442 -34.02 -46.99 10.02
C ILE A 442 -33.42 -45.61 10.30
N ARG A 443 -33.47 -45.15 11.56
CA ARG A 443 -32.87 -43.90 12.02
C ARG A 443 -31.38 -44.01 12.38
N GLN A 444 -30.80 -45.21 12.46
CA GLN A 444 -29.42 -45.37 12.91
C GLN A 444 -28.37 -44.93 11.87
N SER A 445 -27.52 -43.98 12.30
CA SER A 445 -26.30 -43.44 11.66
C SER A 445 -26.45 -42.76 10.30
N GLN A 446 -27.29 -41.71 10.22
CA GLN A 446 -27.37 -40.81 9.06
C GLN A 446 -26.33 -39.68 9.06
N ALA A 447 -25.39 -39.67 9.99
CA ALA A 447 -24.38 -38.63 10.14
C ALA A 447 -23.68 -38.31 8.81
N SER A 448 -23.25 -39.33 8.07
CA SER A 448 -22.57 -39.13 6.77
C SER A 448 -23.47 -38.51 5.68
N VAL A 449 -24.79 -38.76 5.71
CA VAL A 449 -25.75 -38.09 4.79
C VAL A 449 -25.85 -36.61 5.15
N TYR A 450 -26.01 -36.31 6.44
CA TYR A 450 -26.10 -34.93 6.92
C TYR A 450 -24.81 -34.16 6.65
N THR A 451 -23.64 -34.76 6.88
CA THR A 451 -22.36 -34.10 6.58
C THR A 451 -22.24 -33.79 5.09
N LYS A 452 -22.66 -34.68 4.18
CA LYS A 452 -22.64 -34.36 2.73
C LYS A 452 -23.58 -33.22 2.35
N ILE A 453 -24.81 -33.26 2.87
CA ILE A 453 -25.78 -32.19 2.62
C ILE A 453 -25.20 -30.87 3.13
N LEU A 454 -24.64 -30.87 4.33
CA LEU A 454 -24.01 -29.72 4.95
C LEU A 454 -22.82 -29.22 4.12
N MET A 455 -21.89 -30.09 3.71
CA MET A 455 -20.72 -29.73 2.87
C MET A 455 -21.15 -29.15 1.52
N PHE A 456 -22.15 -29.75 0.87
CA PHE A 456 -22.70 -29.22 -0.39
C PHE A 456 -23.28 -27.81 -0.19
N ASN A 457 -24.09 -27.60 0.86
CA ASN A 457 -24.65 -26.27 1.13
C ASN A 457 -23.57 -25.25 1.50
N PHE A 458 -22.54 -25.65 2.25
CA PHE A 458 -21.40 -24.78 2.53
C PHE A 458 -20.62 -24.42 1.27
N GLN A 459 -20.37 -25.36 0.36
CA GLN A 459 -19.77 -25.06 -0.94
C GLN A 459 -20.62 -24.06 -1.74
N MET A 460 -21.94 -24.23 -1.76
CA MET A 460 -22.84 -23.26 -2.41
C MET A 460 -22.76 -21.88 -1.74
N TYR A 461 -22.70 -21.84 -0.41
CA TYR A 461 -22.54 -20.61 0.37
C TYR A 461 -21.22 -19.90 0.05
N LEU A 462 -20.10 -20.64 0.01
CA LEU A 462 -18.77 -20.12 -0.33
C LEU A 462 -18.75 -19.54 -1.76
N LEU A 463 -19.39 -20.22 -2.72
CA LEU A 463 -19.52 -19.71 -4.09
C LEU A 463 -20.44 -18.47 -4.16
N THR A 464 -21.48 -18.42 -3.32
CA THR A 464 -22.39 -17.24 -3.27
C THR A 464 -21.71 -16.03 -2.64
N TYR A 465 -20.79 -16.24 -1.68
CA TYR A 465 -20.00 -15.17 -1.05
C TYR A 465 -19.30 -14.29 -2.08
N TYR A 466 -18.89 -14.87 -3.21
CA TYR A 466 -18.26 -14.14 -4.31
C TYR A 466 -19.10 -12.98 -4.86
N PHE A 467 -20.43 -13.07 -4.81
CA PHE A 467 -21.33 -12.07 -5.42
C PHE A 467 -21.84 -11.03 -4.42
N VAL A 468 -21.51 -11.13 -3.14
CA VAL A 468 -22.10 -10.28 -2.09
C VAL A 468 -21.04 -9.43 -1.45
N ASP A 469 -21.22 -8.12 -1.54
CA ASP A 469 -20.40 -7.14 -0.83
C ASP A 469 -20.81 -7.10 0.65
N PHE A 470 -20.00 -7.72 1.51
CA PHE A 470 -20.29 -7.89 2.94
C PHE A 470 -19.71 -6.76 3.81
N GLU A 471 -19.26 -5.63 3.26
CA GLU A 471 -18.83 -4.47 4.08
C GLU A 471 -19.89 -4.02 5.11
N LYS A 472 -21.17 -4.42 4.93
CA LYS A 472 -22.30 -4.10 5.83
C LYS A 472 -22.68 -5.19 6.86
N TYR A 473 -22.05 -6.36 6.87
CA TYR A 473 -22.36 -7.43 7.82
C TYR A 473 -21.16 -7.75 8.72
N ASP A 474 -21.45 -8.25 9.93
CA ASP A 474 -20.44 -8.64 10.92
C ASP A 474 -19.44 -9.65 10.32
N SER A 475 -18.23 -9.19 10.03
CA SER A 475 -17.19 -9.92 9.31
C SER A 475 -16.65 -11.11 10.11
N SER A 476 -16.81 -11.09 11.44
CA SER A 476 -16.21 -12.05 12.37
C SER A 476 -16.85 -13.44 12.32
N ILE A 477 -18.19 -13.52 12.32
CA ILE A 477 -18.92 -14.79 12.24
C ILE A 477 -18.72 -15.42 10.86
N HIS A 478 -18.69 -14.58 9.83
CA HIS A 478 -18.54 -15.04 8.46
C HIS A 478 -17.16 -15.63 8.18
N SER A 479 -16.09 -14.92 8.55
CA SER A 479 -14.72 -15.38 8.29
C SER A 479 -14.42 -16.70 9.01
N ASN A 480 -14.93 -16.88 10.24
CA ASN A 480 -14.77 -18.11 10.99
C ASN A 480 -15.45 -19.32 10.33
N ILE A 481 -16.68 -19.13 9.80
CA ILE A 481 -17.39 -20.18 9.06
C ILE A 481 -16.66 -20.50 7.76
N TYR A 482 -16.19 -19.47 7.05
CA TYR A 482 -15.47 -19.63 5.79
C TYR A 482 -14.17 -20.43 5.95
N ASN A 483 -13.36 -20.07 6.95
CA ASN A 483 -12.09 -20.73 7.26
C ASN A 483 -12.23 -22.22 7.63
N LEU A 484 -13.33 -22.62 8.28
CA LEU A 484 -13.56 -24.01 8.66
C LEU A 484 -13.78 -24.94 7.45
N PHE A 485 -14.36 -24.43 6.37
CA PHE A 485 -14.76 -25.23 5.21
C PHE A 485 -13.89 -25.02 3.97
N ASN A 486 -13.11 -23.93 3.92
CA ASN A 486 -12.09 -23.73 2.90
C ASN A 486 -10.77 -23.25 3.52
N PRO A 487 -10.00 -24.16 4.14
CA PRO A 487 -8.75 -23.81 4.83
C PRO A 487 -7.66 -23.35 3.86
N LEU A 488 -7.88 -23.57 2.56
CA LEU A 488 -7.01 -23.24 1.43
C LEU A 488 -7.47 -21.96 0.75
N GLN A 489 -8.42 -21.19 1.30
CA GLN A 489 -8.66 -19.81 0.90
C GLN A 489 -8.33 -18.81 2.01
N ASN A 490 -7.73 -17.69 1.61
CA ASN A 490 -7.39 -16.58 2.50
C ASN A 490 -8.69 -15.89 2.94
N SER A 491 -9.06 -15.96 4.21
CA SER A 491 -10.24 -15.26 4.72
C SER A 491 -10.02 -14.66 6.11
N GLY A 492 -10.87 -13.70 6.48
CA GLY A 492 -10.66 -12.73 7.55
C GLY A 492 -9.98 -13.28 8.82
N GLY A 493 -8.73 -12.86 9.05
CA GLY A 493 -7.90 -13.25 10.20
C GLY A 493 -6.82 -14.31 9.91
N ILE A 494 -6.83 -14.95 8.74
CA ILE A 494 -5.82 -15.95 8.34
C ILE A 494 -5.28 -15.59 6.95
N SER A 495 -3.96 -15.61 6.79
CA SER A 495 -3.30 -15.48 5.48
C SER A 495 -2.41 -16.69 5.21
N GLN A 496 -2.77 -17.48 4.20
CA GLN A 496 -1.91 -18.58 3.73
C GLN A 496 -0.67 -18.07 3.04
N ASP A 497 -0.69 -16.87 2.48
CA ASP A 497 0.47 -16.30 1.80
C ASP A 497 1.59 -16.05 2.81
N CYS A 498 1.24 -15.48 3.97
CA CYS A 498 2.17 -15.33 5.09
C CYS A 498 2.70 -16.69 5.57
N PHE A 499 1.82 -17.68 5.74
CA PHE A 499 2.22 -19.04 6.16
C PHE A 499 3.13 -19.71 5.13
N LEU A 500 2.75 -19.71 3.86
CA LEU A 500 3.53 -20.32 2.78
C LEU A 500 4.88 -19.62 2.59
N LYS A 501 4.95 -18.30 2.75
CA LYS A 501 6.21 -17.57 2.68
C LYS A 501 7.17 -17.96 3.81
N GLN A 502 6.67 -18.26 5.00
CA GLN A 502 7.48 -18.74 6.12
C GLN A 502 8.13 -20.11 5.84
N TYR A 503 7.44 -21.01 5.13
CA TYR A 503 7.98 -22.34 4.77
C TYR A 503 8.73 -22.37 3.44
N PHE A 504 8.36 -21.51 2.50
CA PHE A 504 8.96 -21.41 1.16
C PHE A 504 9.51 -20.00 0.88
N PRO A 505 10.50 -19.53 1.65
CA PRO A 505 10.98 -18.15 1.57
C PRO A 505 11.63 -17.81 0.22
N THR A 506 12.27 -18.80 -0.41
CA THR A 506 12.97 -18.65 -1.71
C THR A 506 12.07 -18.83 -2.93
N SER A 507 10.77 -19.07 -2.73
CA SER A 507 9.87 -19.26 -3.86
C SER A 507 9.61 -17.95 -4.61
N GLU A 508 9.89 -17.97 -5.91
CA GLU A 508 9.63 -16.81 -6.79
C GLU A 508 8.13 -16.56 -6.96
N ASN A 509 7.30 -17.60 -6.85
CA ASN A 509 5.89 -17.52 -7.20
C ASN A 509 5.00 -18.38 -6.28
N LEU A 510 4.37 -17.72 -5.30
CA LEU A 510 3.45 -18.35 -4.36
C LEU A 510 2.19 -18.91 -5.04
N GLY A 511 1.71 -18.29 -6.13
CA GLY A 511 0.57 -18.79 -6.89
C GLY A 511 0.82 -20.19 -7.45
N PHE A 512 2.04 -20.46 -7.93
CA PHE A 512 2.43 -21.78 -8.40
C PHE A 512 2.43 -22.82 -7.27
N ILE A 513 2.93 -22.45 -6.09
CA ILE A 513 2.96 -23.32 -4.92
C ILE A 513 1.54 -23.66 -4.45
N LYS A 514 0.64 -22.68 -4.39
CA LYS A 514 -0.78 -22.91 -4.04
C LYS A 514 -1.43 -23.91 -4.99
N LEU A 515 -1.22 -23.73 -6.29
CA LEU A 515 -1.71 -24.65 -7.33
C LEU A 515 -1.16 -26.07 -7.11
N LEU A 516 0.14 -26.21 -6.90
CA LEU A 516 0.79 -27.50 -6.68
C LEU A 516 0.29 -28.19 -5.40
N ILE A 517 0.18 -27.46 -4.28
CA ILE A 517 -0.38 -27.97 -3.02
C ILE A 517 -1.82 -28.44 -3.22
N SER A 518 -2.66 -27.67 -3.94
CA SER A 518 -4.04 -28.05 -4.21
C SER A 518 -4.16 -29.39 -4.97
N ILE A 519 -3.26 -29.63 -5.94
CA ILE A 519 -3.23 -30.83 -6.79
C ILE A 519 -2.69 -32.07 -6.04
N ILE A 520 -1.67 -31.89 -5.20
CA ILE A 520 -0.99 -33.00 -4.50
C ILE A 520 -1.69 -33.35 -3.17
N SER A 521 -2.34 -32.39 -2.52
CA SER A 521 -3.04 -32.58 -1.24
C SER A 521 -4.01 -33.77 -1.17
N PRO A 522 -4.86 -34.12 -2.18
CA PRO A 522 -5.66 -35.32 -2.11
C PRO A 522 -4.83 -36.60 -2.01
N LEU A 523 -3.68 -36.68 -2.69
CA LEU A 523 -2.80 -37.84 -2.64
C LEU A 523 -2.14 -37.95 -1.26
N ILE A 524 -1.62 -36.85 -0.72
CA ILE A 524 -1.01 -36.81 0.61
C ILE A 524 -2.02 -37.26 1.68
N LEU A 525 -3.25 -36.73 1.63
CA LEU A 525 -4.29 -37.09 2.61
C LEU A 525 -4.60 -38.59 2.57
N ASN A 526 -4.70 -39.18 1.37
CA ASN A 526 -4.98 -40.62 1.23
C ASN A 526 -3.79 -41.50 1.64
N ILE A 527 -2.55 -41.07 1.37
CA ILE A 527 -1.34 -41.78 1.84
C ILE A 527 -1.28 -41.75 3.36
N PHE A 528 -1.56 -40.61 3.98
CA PHE A 528 -1.61 -40.48 5.43
C PHE A 528 -2.71 -41.36 6.05
N PHE A 529 -3.91 -41.35 5.45
CA PHE A 529 -5.00 -42.23 5.85
C PHE A 529 -4.62 -43.71 5.73
N TRP A 530 -3.98 -44.09 4.62
CA TRP A 530 -3.46 -45.44 4.36
C TRP A 530 -2.46 -45.86 5.44
N LEU A 531 -1.52 -45.00 5.83
CA LEU A 531 -0.56 -45.28 6.90
C LEU A 531 -1.27 -45.56 8.23
N ILE A 532 -2.22 -44.70 8.64
CA ILE A 532 -2.98 -44.87 9.88
C ILE A 532 -3.80 -46.17 9.86
N LEU A 533 -4.47 -46.46 8.74
CA LEU A 533 -5.20 -47.70 8.59
C LEU A 533 -4.29 -48.93 8.58
N SER A 534 -3.10 -48.82 7.98
CA SER A 534 -2.14 -49.93 7.93
C SER A 534 -1.72 -50.31 9.35
N LEU A 535 -1.38 -49.32 10.17
CA LEU A 535 -1.07 -49.48 11.59
C LEU A 535 -2.26 -50.08 12.37
N TYR A 536 -3.49 -49.60 12.14
CA TYR A 536 -4.68 -50.12 12.82
C TYR A 536 -5.12 -51.52 12.33
N SER A 537 -4.94 -51.81 11.03
CA SER A 537 -5.51 -52.99 10.36
C SER A 537 -4.63 -54.24 10.41
N GLN A 538 -3.46 -54.17 11.05
CA GLN A 538 -2.67 -55.37 11.40
C GLN A 538 -3.52 -56.47 12.06
N LYS A 539 -4.67 -56.11 12.66
CA LYS A 539 -5.62 -57.05 13.26
C LYS A 539 -6.81 -57.48 12.37
N LYS A 540 -7.15 -56.81 11.25
CA LYS A 540 -8.38 -57.07 10.45
C LYS A 540 -8.26 -56.73 8.93
N LYS A 541 -7.57 -57.57 8.15
CA LYS A 541 -7.26 -57.33 6.71
C LYS A 541 -8.45 -57.28 5.73
N LYS A 542 -9.58 -57.95 6.00
CA LYS A 542 -10.65 -58.18 4.99
C LYS A 542 -11.37 -56.92 4.46
N PHE A 543 -11.33 -55.79 5.16
CA PHE A 543 -12.07 -54.58 4.76
C PHE A 543 -11.20 -53.39 4.33
N TYR A 544 -9.88 -53.57 4.34
CA TYR A 544 -8.90 -52.50 4.10
C TYR A 544 -9.09 -51.81 2.74
N ASN A 545 -9.13 -52.59 1.66
CA ASN A 545 -9.21 -52.07 0.29
C ASN A 545 -10.48 -51.23 0.06
N PHE A 546 -11.60 -51.61 0.67
CA PHE A 546 -12.85 -50.87 0.52
C PHE A 546 -12.82 -49.51 1.23
N LEU A 547 -12.19 -49.44 2.41
CA LEU A 547 -12.04 -48.19 3.13
C LEU A 547 -11.13 -47.22 2.36
N MET A 548 -10.08 -47.74 1.72
CA MET A 548 -9.19 -46.97 0.84
C MET A 548 -9.92 -46.39 -0.37
N ILE A 549 -10.73 -47.19 -1.07
CA ILE A 549 -11.53 -46.70 -2.20
C ILE A 549 -12.50 -45.61 -1.76
N ASN A 550 -13.18 -45.80 -0.62
CA ASN A 550 -14.11 -44.81 -0.09
C ASN A 550 -13.39 -43.50 0.32
N SER A 551 -12.24 -43.61 0.97
CA SER A 551 -11.36 -42.46 1.32
C SER A 551 -10.93 -41.67 0.10
N PHE A 552 -10.41 -42.37 -0.91
CA PHE A 552 -9.93 -41.76 -2.16
C PHE A 552 -11.06 -41.06 -2.91
N THR A 553 -12.20 -41.73 -3.02
CA THR A 553 -13.40 -41.17 -3.64
C THR A 553 -13.88 -39.94 -2.88
N TYR A 554 -13.94 -39.98 -1.55
CA TYR A 554 -14.46 -38.88 -0.74
C TYR A 554 -13.55 -37.64 -0.78
N SER A 555 -12.24 -37.84 -0.57
CA SER A 555 -11.25 -36.76 -0.60
C SER A 555 -11.26 -36.01 -1.93
N ILE A 556 -11.24 -36.72 -3.05
CA ILE A 556 -11.22 -36.09 -4.38
C ILE A 556 -12.55 -35.42 -4.71
N ILE A 557 -13.67 -36.14 -4.55
CA ILE A 557 -14.99 -35.65 -5.03
C ILE A 557 -15.54 -34.54 -4.11
N PHE A 558 -15.31 -34.61 -2.80
CA PHE A 558 -15.99 -33.72 -1.85
C PHE A 558 -15.09 -32.67 -1.22
N ILE A 559 -13.82 -32.99 -0.92
CA ILE A 559 -12.93 -32.06 -0.21
C ILE A 559 -12.13 -31.22 -1.20
N PHE A 560 -11.37 -31.87 -2.08
CA PHE A 560 -10.37 -31.19 -2.90
C PHE A 560 -10.88 -30.74 -4.27
N GLN A 561 -12.05 -31.18 -4.71
CA GLN A 561 -12.57 -30.78 -6.01
C GLN A 561 -12.62 -29.25 -6.13
N SER A 562 -13.34 -28.55 -5.24
CA SER A 562 -13.54 -27.09 -5.35
C SER A 562 -12.22 -26.29 -5.36
N PRO A 563 -11.26 -26.52 -4.43
CA PRO A 563 -9.95 -25.86 -4.51
C PRO A 563 -9.20 -26.13 -5.82
N ILE A 564 -9.21 -27.37 -6.33
CA ILE A 564 -8.56 -27.71 -7.59
C ILE A 564 -9.19 -26.92 -8.75
N ILE A 565 -10.53 -26.87 -8.86
CA ILE A 565 -11.19 -26.09 -9.92
C ILE A 565 -10.78 -24.62 -9.82
N GLN A 566 -10.87 -24.04 -8.63
CA GLN A 566 -10.61 -22.63 -8.45
C GLN A 566 -9.18 -22.26 -8.84
N TYR A 567 -8.18 -22.91 -8.23
CA TYR A 567 -6.78 -22.58 -8.50
C TYR A 567 -6.39 -22.90 -9.95
N SER A 568 -6.92 -23.98 -10.53
CA SER A 568 -6.68 -24.28 -11.93
C SER A 568 -7.30 -23.25 -12.87
N VAL A 569 -8.54 -22.80 -12.64
CA VAL A 569 -9.15 -21.77 -13.50
C VAL A 569 -8.47 -20.40 -13.31
N GLU A 570 -8.16 -20.01 -12.07
CA GLU A 570 -7.44 -18.75 -11.78
C GLU A 570 -6.04 -18.72 -12.41
N SER A 571 -5.37 -19.87 -12.51
CA SER A 571 -4.08 -19.98 -13.21
C SER A 571 -4.17 -20.02 -14.74
N LEU A 572 -5.37 -20.14 -15.30
CA LEU A 572 -5.64 -20.10 -16.74
C LEU A 572 -6.26 -18.77 -17.18
N THR A 573 -6.68 -17.94 -16.22
CA THR A 573 -7.42 -16.71 -16.49
C THR A 573 -6.49 -15.51 -16.45
N CYS A 574 -6.43 -14.79 -17.56
CA CYS A 574 -5.76 -13.50 -17.68
C CYS A 574 -6.76 -12.36 -17.51
N ILE A 575 -6.38 -11.33 -16.77
CA ILE A 575 -7.17 -10.11 -16.59
C ILE A 575 -6.43 -8.92 -17.20
N LYS A 576 -7.16 -8.09 -17.95
CA LYS A 576 -6.61 -6.88 -18.57
C LYS A 576 -6.62 -5.74 -17.55
N LEU A 577 -5.44 -5.29 -17.12
CA LEU A 577 -5.28 -4.22 -16.13
C LEU A 577 -4.77 -2.90 -16.74
N SER A 578 -4.11 -2.96 -17.90
CA SER A 578 -3.67 -1.80 -18.67
C SER A 578 -4.02 -1.97 -20.16
N SER A 579 -3.82 -0.94 -20.99
CA SER A 579 -4.16 -0.97 -22.43
C SER A 579 -3.49 -2.12 -23.17
N ASN A 580 -2.23 -2.44 -22.81
CA ASN A 580 -1.36 -3.35 -23.54
C ASN A 580 -0.89 -4.57 -22.73
N GLU A 581 -1.26 -4.69 -21.46
CA GLU A 581 -0.80 -5.78 -20.60
C GLU A 581 -1.95 -6.48 -19.88
N GLU A 582 -1.82 -7.80 -19.84
CA GLU A 582 -2.71 -8.71 -19.15
C GLU A 582 -1.90 -9.44 -18.08
N TYR A 583 -2.54 -9.74 -16.96
CA TYR A 583 -1.87 -10.33 -15.81
C TYR A 583 -2.63 -11.58 -15.37
N LEU A 584 -1.89 -12.55 -14.84
CA LEU A 584 -2.50 -13.81 -14.42
C LEU A 584 -3.28 -13.62 -13.12
N MET A 585 -4.49 -14.16 -13.05
CA MET A 585 -5.36 -13.94 -11.91
C MET A 585 -4.86 -14.58 -10.60
N ILE A 586 -4.29 -15.78 -10.65
CA ILE A 586 -3.74 -16.45 -9.46
C ILE A 586 -2.57 -15.67 -8.83
N ASN A 587 -1.86 -14.88 -9.65
CA ASN A 587 -0.78 -14.00 -9.21
C ASN A 587 -0.61 -12.85 -10.22
N THR A 588 -1.08 -11.68 -9.84
CA THR A 588 -1.07 -10.46 -10.66
C THR A 588 0.33 -9.86 -10.89
N ARG A 589 1.40 -10.49 -10.37
CA ARG A 589 2.78 -10.14 -10.72
C ARG A 589 3.20 -10.71 -12.08
N ILE A 590 2.55 -11.77 -12.56
CA ILE A 590 2.94 -12.46 -13.78
C ILE A 590 2.19 -11.84 -14.95
N ASN A 591 2.92 -11.23 -15.87
CA ASN A 591 2.36 -10.75 -17.12
C ASN A 591 1.99 -11.95 -18.01
N CYS A 592 0.81 -11.94 -18.62
CA CYS A 592 0.30 -13.00 -19.48
C CYS A 592 1.09 -13.16 -20.81
N LYS A 593 2.04 -12.27 -21.09
CA LYS A 593 3.02 -12.43 -22.17
C LYS A 593 4.24 -13.27 -21.78
N ASP A 594 4.48 -13.49 -20.48
CA ASP A 594 5.58 -14.34 -20.01
C ASP A 594 5.25 -15.82 -20.22
N ASN A 595 5.78 -16.38 -21.30
CA ASN A 595 5.52 -17.75 -21.70
C ASN A 595 6.01 -18.81 -20.69
N TYR A 596 7.01 -18.51 -19.85
CA TYR A 596 7.61 -19.53 -18.98
C TYR A 596 6.65 -20.02 -17.91
N TRP A 597 6.16 -19.10 -17.07
CA TRP A 597 5.28 -19.44 -15.96
C TRP A 597 3.89 -19.88 -16.43
N ILE A 598 3.37 -19.22 -17.47
CA ILE A 598 2.05 -19.50 -18.01
C ILE A 598 2.00 -20.89 -18.61
N SER A 599 3.00 -21.29 -19.42
CA SER A 599 3.03 -22.63 -20.01
C SER A 599 3.05 -23.71 -18.94
N LYS A 600 3.89 -23.53 -17.92
CA LYS A 600 4.01 -24.47 -16.79
C LYS A 600 2.72 -24.59 -15.98
N MET A 601 2.11 -23.46 -15.61
CA MET A 601 0.82 -23.43 -14.89
C MET A 601 -0.31 -24.00 -15.76
N THR A 602 -0.35 -23.65 -17.05
CA THR A 602 -1.37 -24.10 -17.99
C THR A 602 -1.33 -25.61 -18.16
N TYR A 603 -0.16 -26.21 -18.40
CA TYR A 603 -0.01 -27.66 -18.52
C TYR A 603 -0.46 -28.37 -17.24
N LEU A 604 -0.03 -27.85 -16.08
CA LEU A 604 -0.38 -28.43 -14.79
C LEU A 604 -1.88 -28.34 -14.49
N SER A 605 -2.49 -27.19 -14.75
CA SER A 605 -3.91 -26.93 -14.52
C SER A 605 -4.81 -27.69 -15.47
N ILE A 606 -4.51 -27.72 -16.77
CA ILE A 606 -5.27 -28.53 -17.73
C ILE A 606 -5.17 -30.01 -17.37
N GLY A 607 -3.97 -30.50 -17.03
CA GLY A 607 -3.78 -31.87 -16.56
C GLY A 607 -4.61 -32.19 -15.32
N ALA A 608 -4.64 -31.29 -14.34
CA ALA A 608 -5.43 -31.45 -13.12
C ALA A 608 -6.94 -31.42 -13.38
N LEU A 609 -7.43 -30.49 -14.21
CA LEU A 609 -8.86 -30.40 -14.58
C LEU A 609 -9.29 -31.69 -15.31
N ILE A 610 -8.53 -32.14 -16.31
CA ILE A 610 -8.84 -33.37 -17.05
C ILE A 610 -8.83 -34.58 -16.10
N PHE A 611 -7.81 -34.71 -15.27
CA PHE A 611 -7.66 -35.88 -14.41
C PHE A 611 -8.70 -35.92 -13.29
N TYR A 612 -8.81 -34.87 -12.48
CA TYR A 612 -9.64 -34.86 -11.28
C TYR A 612 -11.12 -34.57 -11.53
N ILE A 613 -11.45 -33.74 -12.54
CA ILE A 613 -12.85 -33.32 -12.78
C ILE A 613 -13.52 -34.18 -13.83
N LEU A 614 -12.80 -34.59 -14.88
CA LEU A 614 -13.38 -35.40 -15.95
C LEU A 614 -13.10 -36.89 -15.76
N PHE A 615 -11.83 -37.29 -15.79
CA PHE A 615 -11.45 -38.70 -15.85
C PHE A 615 -11.92 -39.49 -14.63
N ILE A 616 -11.65 -39.03 -13.40
CA ILE A 616 -12.04 -39.75 -12.19
C ILE A 616 -13.57 -39.88 -12.05
N PRO A 617 -14.37 -38.80 -12.13
CA PRO A 617 -15.82 -38.91 -12.02
C PRO A 617 -16.45 -39.76 -13.13
N ILE A 618 -15.98 -39.63 -14.38
CA ILE A 618 -16.48 -40.44 -15.51
C ILE A 618 -16.12 -41.92 -15.30
N TYR A 619 -14.90 -42.22 -14.85
CA TYR A 619 -14.48 -43.59 -14.57
C TYR A 619 -15.36 -44.24 -13.50
N ILE A 620 -15.56 -43.55 -12.37
CA ILE A 620 -16.39 -44.06 -11.27
C ILE A 620 -17.86 -44.17 -11.71
N PHE A 621 -18.38 -43.18 -12.43
CA PHE A 621 -19.74 -43.22 -12.98
C PHE A 621 -19.92 -44.41 -13.92
N ARG A 622 -19.02 -44.61 -14.88
CA ARG A 622 -19.04 -45.74 -15.82
C ARG A 622 -18.99 -47.07 -15.07
N TYR A 623 -18.14 -47.19 -14.06
CA TYR A 623 -18.04 -48.40 -13.24
C TYR A 623 -19.36 -48.72 -12.51
N ILE A 624 -20.00 -47.72 -11.91
CA ILE A 624 -21.30 -47.87 -11.24
C ILE A 624 -22.42 -48.15 -12.25
N PHE A 625 -22.40 -47.48 -13.41
CA PHE A 625 -23.41 -47.62 -14.46
C PHE A 625 -23.41 -49.03 -15.07
N VAL A 626 -22.23 -49.59 -15.37
CA VAL A 626 -22.08 -50.97 -15.86
C VAL A 626 -22.59 -51.97 -14.81
N ASN A 627 -22.33 -51.70 -13.54
CA ASN A 627 -22.76 -52.53 -12.42
C ASN A 627 -24.13 -52.15 -11.82
N ARG A 628 -24.96 -51.37 -12.53
CA ARG A 628 -26.23 -50.84 -11.99
C ARG A 628 -27.22 -51.91 -11.51
N LYS A 629 -27.17 -53.10 -12.11
CA LYS A 629 -28.00 -54.25 -11.70
C LYS A 629 -27.49 -54.93 -10.42
N LYS A 630 -26.21 -54.72 -10.08
CA LYS A 630 -25.49 -55.32 -8.95
C LYS A 630 -25.15 -54.30 -7.85
N LEU A 631 -25.81 -53.14 -7.82
CA LEU A 631 -25.60 -52.11 -6.80
C LEU A 631 -25.88 -52.63 -5.38
N GLU A 632 -26.75 -53.63 -5.25
CA GLU A 632 -27.09 -54.19 -3.95
C GLU A 632 -26.09 -55.24 -3.45
N ASN A 633 -25.13 -55.65 -4.28
CA ASN A 633 -24.07 -56.57 -3.91
C ASN A 633 -23.22 -55.96 -2.79
N SER A 634 -22.91 -56.76 -1.75
CA SER A 634 -22.12 -56.32 -0.59
C SER A 634 -20.79 -55.68 -0.99
N LYS A 635 -20.09 -56.21 -2.00
CA LYS A 635 -18.83 -55.61 -2.48
C LYS A 635 -19.05 -54.21 -3.09
N MET A 636 -20.06 -54.04 -3.93
CA MET A 636 -20.39 -52.75 -4.55
C MET A 636 -20.92 -51.73 -3.54
N LEU A 637 -21.70 -52.20 -2.57
CA LEU A 637 -22.27 -51.36 -1.52
C LEU A 637 -21.18 -50.84 -0.58
N ILE A 638 -20.23 -51.70 -0.16
CA ILE A 638 -19.14 -51.26 0.72
C ILE A 638 -18.17 -50.33 -0.03
N ALA A 639 -17.85 -50.60 -1.30
CA ALA A 639 -16.91 -49.79 -2.09
C ALA A 639 -17.49 -48.42 -2.48
N PHE A 640 -18.69 -48.41 -3.07
CA PHE A 640 -19.28 -47.26 -3.74
C PHE A 640 -20.64 -46.86 -3.19
N GLY A 641 -21.19 -47.60 -2.23
CA GLY A 641 -22.48 -47.27 -1.63
C GLY A 641 -22.48 -45.85 -1.07
N PHE A 642 -21.33 -45.33 -0.64
CA PHE A 642 -21.26 -43.95 -0.19
C PHE A 642 -21.76 -42.96 -1.27
N ILE A 643 -21.58 -43.24 -2.55
CA ILE A 643 -22.03 -42.38 -3.63
C ILE A 643 -23.55 -42.48 -3.84
N TYR A 644 -24.13 -43.68 -3.82
CA TYR A 644 -25.51 -43.90 -4.31
C TYR A 644 -26.53 -44.39 -3.28
N ASP A 645 -26.10 -44.96 -2.15
CA ASP A 645 -26.97 -45.65 -1.18
C ASP A 645 -28.04 -44.74 -0.56
N GLU A 646 -27.83 -43.43 -0.58
CA GLU A 646 -28.73 -42.42 0.01
C GLU A 646 -29.91 -42.11 -0.92
N TYR A 647 -29.77 -42.46 -2.18
CA TYR A 647 -30.72 -42.16 -3.24
C TYR A 647 -31.60 -43.38 -3.54
N LYS A 648 -32.77 -43.12 -4.12
CA LYS A 648 -33.61 -44.19 -4.67
C LYS A 648 -32.85 -44.88 -5.80
N ARG A 649 -33.12 -46.17 -6.00
CA ARG A 649 -32.41 -47.00 -6.99
C ARG A 649 -32.44 -46.42 -8.41
N GLN A 650 -33.53 -45.74 -8.79
CA GLN A 650 -33.65 -45.08 -10.10
C GLN A 650 -32.79 -43.81 -10.25
N TYR A 651 -32.36 -43.22 -9.14
CA TYR A 651 -31.56 -41.98 -9.09
C TYR A 651 -30.17 -42.20 -8.49
N TYR A 652 -29.58 -43.38 -8.67
CA TYR A 652 -28.24 -43.71 -8.17
C TYR A 652 -27.14 -42.75 -8.67
N TYR A 653 -27.38 -42.06 -9.79
CA TYR A 653 -26.46 -41.11 -10.42
C TYR A 653 -26.55 -39.68 -9.85
N TRP A 654 -27.47 -39.40 -8.92
CA TRP A 654 -27.75 -38.04 -8.47
C TRP A 654 -26.54 -37.32 -7.86
N GLN A 655 -25.60 -38.07 -7.26
CA GLN A 655 -24.36 -37.49 -6.75
C GLN A 655 -23.50 -36.88 -7.86
N PHE A 656 -23.48 -37.47 -9.06
CA PHE A 656 -22.76 -36.92 -10.20
C PHE A 656 -23.43 -35.67 -10.77
N ILE A 657 -24.76 -35.56 -10.68
CA ILE A 657 -25.48 -34.32 -11.01
C ILE A 657 -25.07 -33.20 -10.06
N LYS A 658 -25.02 -33.47 -8.76
CA LYS A 658 -24.52 -32.49 -7.77
C LYS A 658 -23.09 -32.08 -8.07
N LEU A 659 -22.26 -33.06 -8.45
CA LEU A 659 -20.87 -32.82 -8.80
C LEU A 659 -20.71 -31.91 -10.02
N LEU A 660 -21.50 -32.17 -11.06
CA LEU A 660 -21.51 -31.38 -12.29
C LEU A 660 -22.04 -29.96 -12.02
N LEU A 661 -23.06 -29.84 -11.17
CA LEU A 661 -23.58 -28.55 -10.72
C LEU A 661 -22.51 -27.73 -9.99
N THR A 662 -21.83 -28.31 -8.99
CA THR A 662 -20.77 -27.61 -8.25
C THR A 662 -19.63 -27.22 -9.17
N THR A 663 -19.22 -28.10 -10.10
CA THR A 663 -18.17 -27.76 -11.07
C THR A 663 -18.55 -26.60 -11.96
N LEU A 664 -19.78 -26.61 -12.49
CA LEU A 664 -20.24 -25.57 -13.42
C LEU A 664 -20.36 -24.22 -12.72
N LEU A 665 -20.84 -24.22 -11.47
CA LEU A 665 -20.93 -23.00 -10.67
C LEU A 665 -19.56 -22.47 -10.22
N SER A 666 -18.62 -23.34 -9.85
CA SER A 666 -17.23 -22.94 -9.55
C SER A 666 -16.56 -22.31 -10.78
N VAL A 667 -16.70 -22.94 -11.96
CA VAL A 667 -16.15 -22.40 -13.22
C VAL A 667 -16.78 -21.04 -13.54
N LEU A 668 -18.10 -20.92 -13.40
CA LEU A 668 -18.83 -19.67 -13.65
C LEU A 668 -18.38 -18.55 -12.71
N VAL A 669 -18.19 -18.84 -11.42
CA VAL A 669 -17.67 -17.86 -10.44
C VAL A 669 -16.25 -17.43 -10.80
N SER A 670 -15.39 -18.37 -11.21
CA SER A 670 -14.02 -18.05 -11.59
C SER A 670 -13.90 -17.20 -12.86
N PHE A 671 -14.77 -17.40 -13.86
CA PHE A 671 -14.80 -16.56 -15.07
C PHE A 671 -15.56 -15.25 -14.87
N GLY A 672 -16.56 -15.24 -13.98
CA GLY A 672 -17.50 -14.13 -13.82
C GLY A 672 -16.98 -12.90 -13.11
N LYS A 673 -15.67 -12.83 -12.88
CA LYS A 673 -15.06 -11.78 -12.06
C LYS A 673 -15.04 -10.41 -12.74
N THR A 674 -15.13 -10.38 -14.07
CA THR A 674 -15.26 -9.14 -14.86
C THR A 674 -16.70 -8.63 -14.92
N HIS A 675 -17.69 -9.52 -14.87
CA HIS A 675 -19.12 -9.20 -15.01
C HIS A 675 -19.97 -9.86 -13.91
N ILE A 676 -19.73 -9.42 -12.67
CA ILE A 676 -20.29 -9.99 -11.44
C ILE A 676 -21.83 -10.11 -11.52
N ILE A 677 -22.52 -9.09 -12.04
CA ILE A 677 -24.00 -9.06 -12.10
C ILE A 677 -24.55 -10.13 -13.04
N LEU A 678 -24.03 -10.22 -14.27
CA LEU A 678 -24.49 -11.19 -15.26
C LEU A 678 -24.22 -12.62 -14.77
N CYS A 679 -23.05 -12.86 -14.19
CA CYS A 679 -22.72 -14.16 -13.63
C CYS A 679 -23.60 -14.51 -12.41
N CYS A 680 -23.94 -13.55 -11.56
CA CYS A 680 -24.90 -13.76 -10.47
C CYS A 680 -26.28 -14.20 -11.00
N GLN A 681 -26.76 -13.60 -12.09
CA GLN A 681 -28.03 -13.99 -12.71
C GLN A 681 -27.99 -15.42 -13.26
N ILE A 682 -26.94 -15.78 -13.99
CA ILE A 682 -26.77 -17.14 -14.53
C ILE A 682 -26.63 -18.15 -13.37
N TYR A 683 -25.87 -17.82 -12.34
CA TYR A 683 -25.72 -18.62 -11.11
C TYR A 683 -27.09 -18.90 -10.47
N CYS A 684 -27.92 -17.87 -10.30
CA CYS A 684 -29.27 -18.00 -9.75
C CYS A 684 -30.18 -18.85 -10.66
N ALA A 685 -30.10 -18.67 -11.98
CA ALA A 685 -30.89 -19.45 -12.94
C ALA A 685 -30.57 -20.95 -12.86
N ILE A 686 -29.28 -21.31 -12.86
CA ILE A 686 -28.83 -22.70 -12.72
C ILE A 686 -29.32 -23.31 -11.41
N LEU A 687 -29.22 -22.56 -10.30
CA LEU A 687 -29.72 -23.00 -9.00
C LEU A 687 -31.24 -23.19 -8.96
N CYS A 688 -31.99 -22.32 -9.64
CA CYS A 688 -33.44 -22.45 -9.76
C CYS A 688 -33.80 -23.71 -10.53
N ILE A 689 -33.16 -23.95 -11.68
CA ILE A 689 -33.33 -25.16 -12.48
C ILE A 689 -33.04 -26.40 -11.63
N TYR A 690 -31.91 -26.42 -10.92
CA TYR A 690 -31.57 -27.54 -10.03
C TYR A 690 -32.62 -27.75 -8.92
N SER A 691 -33.10 -26.67 -8.31
CA SER A 691 -34.13 -26.74 -7.27
C SER A 691 -35.44 -27.32 -7.79
N VAL A 692 -35.85 -26.93 -9.00
CA VAL A 692 -37.01 -27.48 -9.70
C VAL A 692 -36.82 -28.98 -9.96
N PHE A 693 -35.68 -29.39 -10.50
CA PHE A 693 -35.33 -30.81 -10.68
C PHE A 693 -35.35 -31.59 -9.36
N LEU A 694 -34.87 -31.00 -8.27
CA LEU A 694 -34.88 -31.63 -6.95
C LEU A 694 -36.30 -31.86 -6.42
N ILE A 695 -37.20 -30.89 -6.62
CA ILE A 695 -38.61 -30.96 -6.23
C ILE A 695 -39.35 -32.05 -7.03
N PHE A 696 -39.09 -32.14 -8.34
CA PHE A 696 -39.73 -33.14 -9.20
C PHE A 696 -39.20 -34.56 -8.95
N CYS A 697 -37.88 -34.75 -8.93
CA CYS A 697 -37.30 -36.09 -8.86
C CYS A 697 -37.37 -36.72 -7.46
N LYS A 698 -37.32 -35.91 -6.38
CA LYS A 698 -37.26 -36.37 -4.97
C LYS A 698 -36.27 -37.55 -4.80
N PRO A 699 -34.98 -37.35 -5.11
CA PRO A 699 -34.01 -38.42 -5.31
C PRO A 699 -33.65 -39.20 -4.05
N PHE A 700 -33.77 -38.59 -2.86
CA PHE A 700 -33.42 -39.25 -1.60
C PHE A 700 -34.47 -40.30 -1.19
N GLN A 701 -34.00 -41.37 -0.54
CA GLN A 701 -34.89 -42.41 0.01
C GLN A 701 -35.83 -41.86 1.09
N GLN A 702 -35.38 -40.89 1.88
CA GLN A 702 -36.20 -40.25 2.92
C GLN A 702 -36.70 -38.88 2.49
N ILE A 703 -38.02 -38.67 2.62
CA ILE A 703 -38.69 -37.42 2.26
C ILE A 703 -38.15 -36.24 3.08
N SER A 704 -37.83 -36.45 4.36
CA SER A 704 -37.25 -35.43 5.24
C SER A 704 -35.93 -34.86 4.73
N MET A 705 -35.12 -35.67 4.03
CA MET A 705 -33.83 -35.25 3.47
C MET A 705 -34.02 -34.33 2.26
N ASN A 706 -34.98 -34.64 1.37
CA ASN A 706 -35.34 -33.76 0.26
C ASN A 706 -35.78 -32.38 0.78
N LYS A 707 -36.62 -32.34 1.82
CA LYS A 707 -37.07 -31.08 2.46
C LYS A 707 -35.91 -30.30 3.09
N ARG A 708 -34.95 -30.97 3.74
CA ARG A 708 -33.79 -30.31 4.38
C ARG A 708 -32.83 -29.72 3.35
N LEU A 709 -32.54 -30.45 2.27
CA LEU A 709 -31.70 -29.93 1.19
C LEU A 709 -32.31 -28.66 0.57
N LEU A 710 -33.63 -28.65 0.34
CA LEU A 710 -34.33 -27.48 -0.19
C LEU A 710 -34.37 -26.29 0.78
N ARG A 711 -34.50 -26.54 2.09
CA ARG A 711 -34.52 -25.48 3.13
C ARG A 711 -33.15 -24.85 3.39
N LEU A 712 -32.08 -25.59 3.13
CA LEU A 712 -30.68 -25.18 3.34
C LEU A 712 -30.09 -24.45 2.13
N PHE A 713 -30.70 -24.55 0.95
CA PHE A 713 -30.45 -23.53 -0.08
C PHE A 713 -30.68 -22.18 0.58
N PRO A 714 -29.70 -21.27 0.52
CA PRO A 714 -29.76 -20.07 1.29
C PRO A 714 -31.12 -19.46 1.03
N ARG A 715 -31.90 -19.23 2.09
CA ARG A 715 -32.94 -18.20 2.10
C ARG A 715 -32.19 -16.89 1.94
N ALA A 716 -31.55 -16.72 0.78
CA ALA A 716 -30.76 -15.57 0.42
C ALA A 716 -31.79 -14.46 0.39
N LYS A 717 -31.87 -13.70 1.49
CA LYS A 717 -32.17 -12.29 1.41
C LYS A 717 -30.96 -11.69 0.66
N LEU A 718 -30.88 -11.98 -0.64
CA LEU A 718 -30.08 -11.27 -1.62
C LEU A 718 -30.72 -9.88 -1.70
N LYS A 719 -30.41 -9.06 -0.69
CA LYS A 719 -30.88 -7.69 -0.58
C LYS A 719 -29.80 -6.80 -1.17
N VAL A 720 -29.31 -7.10 -2.37
CA VAL A 720 -28.28 -6.27 -3.01
C VAL A 720 -28.37 -6.26 -4.54
N TYR A 721 -28.25 -5.03 -5.07
CA TYR A 721 -27.96 -4.52 -6.41
C TYR A 721 -29.06 -4.20 -7.43
N SER A 722 -30.31 -4.68 -7.32
CA SER A 722 -31.43 -3.99 -8.00
C SER A 722 -32.80 -4.27 -7.37
N LYS A 723 -33.67 -3.26 -7.32
CA LYS A 723 -35.10 -3.41 -6.94
C LYS A 723 -35.78 -4.50 -7.79
N ASP A 724 -35.37 -4.64 -9.05
CA ASP A 724 -35.93 -5.61 -10.00
C ASP A 724 -35.58 -7.06 -9.68
N LEU A 725 -34.36 -7.33 -9.17
CA LEU A 725 -33.97 -8.68 -8.75
C LEU A 725 -34.74 -9.11 -7.49
N GLU A 726 -35.01 -8.16 -6.58
CA GLU A 726 -35.82 -8.41 -5.38
C GLU A 726 -37.28 -8.75 -5.76
N ILE A 727 -37.87 -8.03 -6.72
CA ILE A 727 -39.23 -8.31 -7.24
C ILE A 727 -39.29 -9.71 -7.88
N ASN A 728 -38.31 -10.08 -8.70
CA ASN A 728 -38.26 -11.39 -9.35
C ASN A 728 -38.07 -12.54 -8.34
N LEU A 729 -37.21 -12.36 -7.33
CA LEU A 729 -37.03 -13.33 -6.24
C LEU A 729 -38.28 -13.46 -5.36
N GLN A 730 -39.01 -12.36 -5.11
CA GLN A 730 -40.28 -12.40 -4.35
C GLN A 730 -41.38 -13.15 -5.12
N ARG A 731 -41.54 -12.89 -6.43
CA ARG A 731 -42.47 -13.64 -7.29
C ARG A 731 -42.11 -15.12 -7.35
N PHE A 732 -40.84 -15.46 -7.50
CA PHE A 732 -40.39 -16.85 -7.45
C PHE A 732 -40.70 -17.53 -6.11
N ARG A 733 -40.48 -16.84 -4.98
CA ARG A 733 -40.85 -17.36 -3.65
C ARG A 733 -42.35 -17.61 -3.51
N GLN A 734 -43.20 -16.75 -4.09
CA GLN A 734 -44.64 -16.95 -4.10
C GLN A 734 -45.02 -18.18 -4.93
N VAL A 735 -44.42 -18.37 -6.11
CA VAL A 735 -44.63 -19.56 -6.96
C VAL A 735 -44.16 -20.83 -6.26
N VAL A 736 -42.96 -20.84 -5.67
CA VAL A 736 -42.44 -22.01 -4.93
C VAL A 736 -43.27 -22.31 -3.69
N ARG A 737 -43.75 -21.29 -2.95
CA ARG A 737 -44.67 -21.49 -1.82
C ARG A 737 -46.01 -22.05 -2.29
N GLY A 738 -46.55 -21.56 -3.40
CA GLY A 738 -47.77 -22.09 -4.02
C GLY A 738 -47.62 -23.57 -4.38
N ILE A 739 -46.54 -23.93 -5.08
CA ILE A 739 -46.23 -25.32 -5.46
C ILE A 739 -46.03 -26.23 -4.22
N ILE A 740 -45.38 -25.72 -3.16
CA ILE A 740 -45.17 -26.49 -1.92
C ILE A 740 -46.50 -26.69 -1.16
N MET A 741 -47.38 -25.67 -1.15
CA MET A 741 -48.69 -25.75 -0.49
C MET A 741 -49.63 -26.69 -1.25
N ASP A 742 -49.70 -26.59 -2.57
CA ASP A 742 -50.50 -27.49 -3.43
C ASP A 742 -50.00 -28.94 -3.39
N GLN A 743 -48.69 -29.17 -3.28
CA GLN A 743 -48.18 -30.54 -3.11
C GLN A 743 -48.43 -31.09 -1.70
N SER A 744 -48.54 -30.23 -0.68
CA SER A 744 -48.86 -30.69 0.68
C SER A 744 -50.33 -31.08 0.83
N THR A 745 -51.25 -30.38 0.14
CA THR A 745 -52.68 -30.73 0.11
C THR A 745 -52.92 -32.01 -0.68
N ASN A 746 -52.26 -32.20 -1.84
CA ASN A 746 -52.38 -33.44 -2.62
C ASN A 746 -51.74 -34.66 -1.92
N LEU A 747 -50.67 -34.47 -1.14
CA LEU A 747 -50.07 -35.56 -0.34
C LEU A 747 -50.92 -35.95 0.87
N ILE A 748 -51.62 -34.99 1.49
CA ILE A 748 -52.59 -35.28 2.56
C ILE A 748 -53.80 -36.03 1.98
N ALA A 749 -54.24 -35.67 0.77
CA ALA A 749 -55.28 -36.41 0.07
C ALA A 749 -54.84 -37.86 -0.27
N ASP A 750 -53.63 -38.06 -0.79
CA ASP A 750 -53.10 -39.41 -1.08
C ASP A 750 -52.84 -40.25 0.19
N GLU A 751 -52.36 -39.65 1.29
CA GLU A 751 -52.20 -40.34 2.59
C GLU A 751 -53.56 -40.68 3.22
N ILE A 752 -54.58 -39.81 3.11
CA ILE A 752 -55.96 -40.11 3.56
C ILE A 752 -56.57 -41.22 2.70
N GLN A 753 -56.35 -41.20 1.38
CA GLN A 753 -56.93 -42.19 0.47
C GLN A 753 -56.26 -43.56 0.62
N THR A 754 -54.96 -43.62 0.91
CA THR A 754 -54.27 -44.88 1.26
C THR A 754 -54.64 -45.39 2.66
N PHE A 755 -54.89 -44.50 3.63
CA PHE A 755 -55.43 -44.90 4.93
C PHE A 755 -56.85 -45.47 4.81
N LEU A 756 -57.73 -44.84 4.02
CA LEU A 756 -59.11 -45.30 3.81
C LEU A 756 -59.18 -46.63 3.02
N VAL A 757 -58.23 -46.89 2.11
CA VAL A 757 -58.13 -48.18 1.41
C VAL A 757 -57.63 -49.29 2.35
N GLN A 758 -56.68 -49.00 3.25
CA GLN A 758 -56.26 -49.97 4.27
C GLN A 758 -57.32 -50.24 5.33
N GLU A 759 -58.12 -49.23 5.70
CA GLU A 759 -59.22 -49.40 6.68
C GLU A 759 -60.39 -50.20 6.09
N ASN A 760 -60.62 -50.12 4.77
CA ASN A 760 -61.60 -50.95 4.07
C ASN A 760 -61.14 -52.39 3.83
N GLU A 761 -59.84 -52.66 3.66
CA GLU A 761 -59.31 -54.04 3.59
C GLU A 761 -59.28 -54.73 4.95
N ILE A 762 -59.15 -54.00 6.06
CA ILE A 762 -59.17 -54.55 7.43
C ILE A 762 -60.60 -54.88 7.90
N ASN A 763 -61.64 -54.28 7.31
CA ASN A 763 -63.04 -54.61 7.62
C ASN A 763 -63.62 -55.72 6.72
N LEU A 764 -62.82 -56.30 5.81
CA LEU A 764 -63.23 -57.36 4.87
C LEU A 764 -62.40 -58.66 4.99
N GLN A 765 -61.55 -58.77 6.01
CA GLN A 765 -60.93 -60.03 6.50
C GLN A 765 -61.34 -60.27 7.94
#